data_AF-A0A7S3QGP1-F1
#
_entry.id   AF-A0A7S3QGP1-F1
#
_cell.length_a   1.000
_cell.length_b   1.000
_cell.length_c   1.000
_cell.angle_alpha   90.00
_cell.angle_beta   90.00
_cell.angle_gamma   90.00
#
_symmetry.space_group_name_H-M   'P 1'
#
loop_
_entity.id
_entity.type
_entity.pdbx_description
1 polymer ?
#
loop_
_entity_poly.entity_id
_entity_poly.type
_entity_poly.pdbx_seq_one_letter_code
_entity_poly.pdbx_strand_id
1 'polypeptide(L)'
;MNMNMNMNRPKQTIIQKHPSQQNDQNQHQYQNQYQNQYQHPKYDVSAYKVVHTKPKGKGKREKFDLEVIAMHEHPTLNLAEGDSASVKVKVNVNANVNVNANASFSGSRMRHSFMPMLRNIHGITTTCGPDGSEEVKFFLDEDTFTMMILSKPWSKDWVLAMITFSIQISMGLLILFDQLQSDSVTYAFSVNIPLISGQFLAIILCLSMQTDIMTPVEVVILLGKKSSNWAVMIGEDGSRSTALWIKRILFPNVMKMIEGILVLVVSFLLILQSSDIIELLKDFTALMVVSEADNIIFHLADRGFLGQDLQERAHACRDIEAVSFSVTGKTKGFCIRSSFLFCIICIMISSWMYIVTGQINGDYFEDSFPGCDKDYFITSKERFGDEKCYGGHLNTIGCGFEGGDCINFNLAYPLCKGENLIDVEENVGNGMCDDTFNIYQCDFDGGDCCPYKIQRDASFGDGQCDGGEMSTRLCLYDNGDCNTLVSDFPECPLDTLANMSGSDGIIIGDGVCDGGRYGIESCGFEGKDCNIGQIGQDLSHDNVPPFLLKSRISKDGSRVVAGMYLANEKDTSLKGLVKNYSYNSTTEKWVQLKDIFNNGSASTTIAINYNGTVVAVGPSYNQKTDMSTRPDVIGVQVYRLSTVDNQWAKLGQRVIIEHDIVPNLPGYNIDITADGTRLALASPKFYFQQEERGLIKVFDLGPSLQWQQVGRDIGGDIHESLGYHYLHLNSLDGSRVFFSSGIDGDSKLRVLELNETTSEWGLISDDILNPFPRPPTINSAGTRVAISSNSISASSPGKVQIFDFNQKGLILRQTLFGKRSSNGDGFGYSISFSSTGNLLAVGSINTDCIEDYSTCVTGSVRLYRCEPTNPPTRQFSIVPLMLINGFQNIAEESDRTNDGSTIGMDVAISGDGSRLSISGYDFTNKQSFIKVYWVDEIFNPKCLYCPVSEVDFSVLEPGKRFKVELLGNATVKENAPGGVPRALRIESNGQRAKLPGIDISPSSMEDCTLIITIYLESIPHNLEELKGWVVGNENGGYDRSIIMHDATLTGMGIGLGYKTSVWEDYEFRSNKTVLPTAGQWLHAVAVFRQESGSNFYLDGGKAPIAPKAMNGPGTPDVYIGQPMNYTNHYSDCWIKDVKVFDRALLDDEVQRFYAAFRDELP
;
A
#
# COMPACT_ATOMS: atom_id res chain seq x y z
N MET A 1 -17.14 31.50 -50.39
CA MET A 1 -16.91 32.88 -49.92
C MET A 1 -15.54 32.87 -49.26
N ASN A 2 -14.46 33.15 -50.00
CA ASN A 2 -13.76 34.46 -50.10
C ASN A 2 -13.36 34.97 -48.71
N MET A 3 -12.10 35.12 -48.30
CA MET A 3 -10.82 35.47 -48.98
C MET A 3 -9.63 34.88 -48.16
N ASN A 4 -8.62 34.25 -48.79
CA ASN A 4 -7.26 34.77 -49.14
C ASN A 4 -6.41 35.22 -47.92
N MET A 5 -5.12 34.88 -47.76
CA MET A 5 -4.10 34.26 -48.64
C MET A 5 -2.86 33.85 -47.79
N ASN A 6 -2.23 32.71 -48.16
CA ASN A 6 -0.78 32.42 -48.32
C ASN A 6 0.24 32.70 -47.19
N MET A 7 1.31 31.91 -46.93
CA MET A 7 1.88 30.67 -47.49
C MET A 7 3.07 30.18 -46.61
N ASN A 8 3.37 28.87 -46.64
CA ASN A 8 4.67 28.16 -46.47
C ASN A 8 5.35 28.08 -45.06
N ARG A 9 5.31 26.94 -44.34
CA ARG A 9 6.15 25.69 -44.36
C ARG A 9 7.61 25.86 -43.86
N PRO A 10 8.18 24.88 -43.13
CA PRO A 10 7.75 24.22 -41.89
C PRO A 10 8.63 24.65 -40.68
N LYS A 11 8.03 24.85 -39.50
CA LYS A 11 8.78 25.00 -38.24
C LYS A 11 8.92 23.62 -37.58
N GLN A 12 10.16 23.21 -37.33
CA GLN A 12 10.51 22.32 -36.23
C GLN A 12 10.27 23.07 -34.92
N THR A 13 9.50 22.49 -34.00
CA THR A 13 9.42 22.90 -32.59
C THR A 13 9.05 21.61 -31.85
N ILE A 14 10.07 20.95 -31.30
CA ILE A 14 10.43 21.00 -29.88
C ILE A 14 9.33 20.36 -29.02
N ILE A 15 9.71 19.15 -28.63
CA ILE A 15 9.31 18.40 -27.45
C ILE A 15 9.54 19.28 -26.22
N GLN A 16 8.46 19.60 -25.50
CA GLN A 16 8.50 19.83 -24.06
C GLN A 16 7.10 19.53 -23.52
N LYS A 17 7.00 18.49 -22.68
CA LYS A 17 6.39 18.58 -21.36
C LYS A 17 6.61 17.28 -20.59
N HIS A 18 7.37 17.46 -19.52
CA HIS A 18 7.31 16.79 -18.23
C HIS A 18 7.23 15.26 -18.16
N PRO A 19 8.31 14.62 -17.68
CA PRO A 19 8.27 13.28 -17.12
C PRO A 19 8.02 13.31 -15.60
N SER A 20 7.64 12.12 -15.14
CA SER A 20 7.98 11.46 -13.87
C SER A 20 7.24 11.84 -12.58
N GLN A 21 6.66 10.78 -11.99
CA GLN A 21 6.75 10.27 -10.60
C GLN A 21 5.33 9.89 -10.13
N GLN A 22 4.93 8.65 -9.82
CA GLN A 22 5.60 7.41 -9.41
C GLN A 22 6.73 7.60 -8.39
N ASN A 23 6.32 7.50 -7.13
CA ASN A 23 6.94 6.79 -6.00
C ASN A 23 5.91 6.92 -4.86
N ASP A 24 5.75 6.02 -3.91
CA ASP A 24 6.25 4.69 -3.63
C ASP A 24 5.41 4.27 -2.42
N GLN A 25 5.24 2.98 -2.18
CA GLN A 25 5.82 2.39 -0.96
C GLN A 25 5.59 0.88 -0.96
N ASN A 26 6.73 0.19 -0.97
CA ASN A 26 7.08 -0.94 -0.11
C ASN A 26 6.24 -2.23 -0.29
N GLN A 27 6.80 -3.42 -0.41
CA GLN A 27 7.91 -4.00 0.35
C GLN A 27 8.55 -5.09 -0.52
N HIS A 28 9.88 -5.11 -0.65
CA HIS A 28 10.78 -5.86 0.21
C HIS A 28 10.39 -7.33 0.42
N GLN A 29 11.21 -8.24 -0.12
CA GLN A 29 11.35 -9.59 0.42
C GLN A 29 12.83 -9.94 0.68
N TYR A 30 13.00 -10.73 1.73
CA TYR A 30 14.25 -11.25 2.28
C TYR A 30 14.87 -12.39 1.44
N GLN A 31 16.21 -12.30 1.31
CA GLN A 31 17.24 -13.35 1.35
C GLN A 31 17.23 -14.59 0.41
N ASN A 32 18.36 -14.72 -0.31
CA ASN A 32 19.20 -15.93 -0.52
C ASN A 32 18.53 -17.17 -1.18
N GLN A 33 19.10 -17.87 -2.15
CA GLN A 33 20.51 -18.15 -2.43
C GLN A 33 20.54 -18.97 -3.72
N TYR A 34 21.40 -18.66 -4.69
CA TYR A 34 22.17 -19.63 -5.48
C TYR A 34 23.13 -18.84 -6.37
N GLN A 35 24.33 -18.59 -5.87
CA GLN A 35 25.57 -19.15 -6.42
C GLN A 35 26.75 -18.42 -5.76
N ASN A 36 27.40 -19.13 -4.85
CA ASN A 36 28.80 -18.95 -4.46
C ASN A 36 29.65 -18.79 -5.75
N GLN A 37 30.73 -18.00 -5.85
CA GLN A 37 31.82 -17.87 -4.90
C GLN A 37 32.83 -16.80 -5.42
N TYR A 38 33.52 -16.14 -4.48
CA TYR A 38 34.73 -15.30 -4.62
C TYR A 38 34.61 -13.83 -5.07
N GLN A 39 34.28 -13.00 -4.06
CA GLN A 39 34.70 -11.62 -3.92
C GLN A 39 36.23 -11.46 -3.94
N HIS A 40 36.71 -10.39 -4.57
CA HIS A 40 37.94 -9.68 -4.20
C HIS A 40 37.57 -8.32 -3.57
N PRO A 41 38.34 -7.82 -2.59
CA PRO A 41 37.90 -6.84 -1.60
C PRO A 41 38.05 -5.38 -2.08
N LYS A 42 37.06 -4.53 -1.78
CA LYS A 42 37.23 -3.08 -1.65
C LYS A 42 37.63 -2.79 -0.20
N TYR A 43 38.81 -2.21 -0.01
CA TYR A 43 39.31 -1.76 1.28
C TYR A 43 38.66 -0.43 1.66
N ASP A 44 38.09 -0.41 2.86
CA ASP A 44 37.63 0.77 3.56
C ASP A 44 38.77 1.29 4.46
N VAL A 45 39.01 2.60 4.46
CA VAL A 45 40.10 3.25 5.19
C VAL A 45 39.51 4.10 6.29
N SER A 46 39.24 3.50 7.46
CA SER A 46 38.93 4.27 8.66
C SER A 46 39.15 3.46 9.94
N ALA A 47 40.32 3.61 10.56
CA ALA A 47 40.52 3.71 12.02
C ALA A 47 42.03 3.64 12.36
N TYR A 48 42.67 4.80 12.57
CA TYR A 48 43.94 4.88 13.27
C TYR A 48 43.71 5.41 14.68
N LYS A 49 44.02 4.60 15.70
CA LYS A 49 44.08 5.05 17.10
C LYS A 49 45.48 5.58 17.38
N VAL A 50 45.64 6.90 17.41
CA VAL A 50 46.87 7.56 17.87
C VAL A 50 46.87 7.56 19.40
N VAL A 51 47.80 6.84 20.02
CA VAL A 51 48.03 6.89 21.47
C VAL A 51 49.03 8.02 21.76
N HIS A 52 48.55 9.10 22.39
CA HIS A 52 49.43 10.16 22.90
C HIS A 52 50.15 9.70 24.19
N THR A 53 51.48 9.63 24.15
CA THR A 53 52.31 9.65 25.36
C THR A 53 53.07 10.99 25.44
N LYS A 54 52.95 11.69 26.58
CA LYS A 54 53.54 13.02 26.81
C LYS A 54 55.09 12.95 26.88
N PRO A 55 55.84 13.85 26.22
CA PRO A 55 57.28 13.98 26.45
C PRO A 55 57.57 14.90 27.66
N LYS A 56 58.35 14.39 28.62
CA LYS A 56 59.09 15.20 29.60
C LYS A 56 60.55 15.31 29.12
N GLY A 57 61.07 16.53 29.05
CA GLY A 57 62.51 16.77 29.18
C GLY A 57 63.29 17.08 27.90
N LYS A 58 64.25 17.98 28.04
CA LYS A 58 65.06 18.64 27.00
C LYS A 58 66.13 17.72 26.42
N GLY A 59 66.29 17.77 25.09
CA GLY A 59 67.57 17.63 24.40
C GLY A 59 68.12 16.22 24.19
N LYS A 60 67.81 15.61 23.04
CA LYS A 60 68.69 14.80 22.16
C LYS A 60 67.85 14.17 21.04
N ARG A 61 68.49 13.84 19.90
CA ARG A 61 67.89 13.11 18.78
C ARG A 61 67.53 11.68 19.20
N GLU A 62 66.31 11.24 18.95
CA GLU A 62 65.93 9.82 19.02
C GLU A 62 65.04 9.41 17.84
N LYS A 63 65.21 8.15 17.41
CA LYS A 63 64.48 7.45 16.36
C LYS A 63 63.09 7.04 16.87
N PHE A 64 62.10 7.05 15.98
CA PHE A 64 60.83 6.34 16.20
C PHE A 64 60.83 5.07 15.34
N ASP A 65 60.67 3.91 15.98
CA ASP A 65 60.31 2.65 15.31
C ASP A 65 58.79 2.49 15.41
N LEU A 66 58.13 2.23 14.29
CA LEU A 66 56.70 1.94 14.21
C LEU A 66 56.51 0.43 14.16
N GLU A 67 55.87 -0.14 15.18
CA GLU A 67 55.49 -1.54 15.26
C GLU A 67 53.98 -1.64 15.00
N VAL A 68 53.57 -2.38 13.96
CA VAL A 68 52.16 -2.64 13.65
C VAL A 68 51.87 -4.09 13.98
N ILE A 69 51.01 -4.33 14.96
CA ILE A 69 50.51 -5.66 15.34
C ILE A 69 49.13 -5.83 14.71
N ALA A 70 48.96 -6.84 13.85
CA ALA A 70 47.65 -7.26 13.35
C ALA A 70 47.14 -8.40 14.24
N MET A 71 45.95 -8.27 14.84
CA MET A 71 45.24 -9.37 15.51
C MET A 71 44.05 -9.79 14.64
N HIS A 72 44.01 -11.08 14.30
CA HIS A 72 42.88 -11.77 13.69
C HIS A 72 42.25 -12.72 14.72
N GLU A 73 40.93 -12.76 14.80
CA GLU A 73 40.18 -13.88 15.38
C GLU A 73 39.08 -14.33 14.40
N HIS A 74 39.16 -15.60 14.01
CA HIS A 74 38.12 -16.43 13.37
C HIS A 74 37.70 -17.51 14.40
N PRO A 75 36.57 -18.24 14.25
CA PRO A 75 36.64 -19.62 13.67
C PRO A 75 35.32 -20.07 12.98
N THR A 76 35.26 -20.94 11.95
CA THR A 76 35.69 -22.35 11.74
C THR A 76 35.48 -22.66 10.23
N LEU A 77 36.09 -23.61 9.50
CA LEU A 77 36.51 -25.00 9.78
C LEU A 77 37.49 -25.53 8.67
N ASN A 78 38.60 -26.14 9.10
CA ASN A 78 39.39 -27.30 8.61
C ASN A 78 39.99 -27.49 7.17
N LEU A 79 41.33 -27.62 7.21
CA LEU A 79 42.29 -28.54 6.50
C LEU A 79 42.69 -28.19 5.04
N ALA A 80 43.95 -28.23 4.58
CA ALA A 80 45.21 -28.79 5.10
C ALA A 80 46.46 -28.05 4.53
N GLU A 81 47.55 -28.11 5.31
CA GLU A 81 48.99 -27.87 5.09
C GLU A 81 49.56 -27.15 3.85
N GLY A 82 50.45 -26.16 4.11
CA GLY A 82 51.66 -25.95 3.29
C GLY A 82 52.07 -24.50 3.01
N ASP A 83 52.99 -23.98 3.83
CA ASP A 83 53.98 -22.90 3.59
C ASP A 83 53.55 -21.44 3.30
N SER A 84 53.87 -20.60 4.29
CA SER A 84 53.87 -19.13 4.29
C SER A 84 55.22 -18.53 3.84
N ALA A 85 55.20 -17.54 2.94
CA ALA A 85 56.36 -16.70 2.63
C ALA A 85 56.00 -15.20 2.64
N SER A 86 56.71 -14.42 3.45
CA SER A 86 56.60 -12.96 3.60
C SER A 86 57.61 -12.23 2.70
N VAL A 87 57.20 -11.17 2.00
CA VAL A 87 58.10 -10.27 1.24
C VAL A 87 58.11 -8.87 1.87
N LYS A 88 59.30 -8.38 2.25
CA LYS A 88 59.56 -7.01 2.72
C LYS A 88 59.99 -6.12 1.56
N VAL A 89 59.35 -4.98 1.35
CA VAL A 89 59.84 -3.93 0.43
C VAL A 89 60.22 -2.69 1.23
N LYS A 90 61.47 -2.23 1.04
CA LYS A 90 62.00 -0.96 1.57
C LYS A 90 61.87 0.11 0.50
N VAL A 91 61.24 1.24 0.83
CA VAL A 91 61.33 2.47 0.02
C VAL A 91 61.96 3.57 0.87
N ASN A 92 62.92 4.28 0.28
CA ASN A 92 63.78 5.27 0.93
C ASN A 92 63.47 6.63 0.28
N VAL A 93 62.96 7.60 1.04
CA VAL A 93 62.71 8.96 0.55
C VAL A 93 63.42 9.94 1.49
N ASN A 94 64.25 10.80 0.90
CA ASN A 94 65.08 11.77 1.60
C ASN A 94 64.85 13.15 0.97
N ALA A 95 64.09 14.03 1.63
CA ALA A 95 64.12 15.48 1.41
C ALA A 95 63.41 16.21 2.56
N ASN A 96 64.20 16.92 3.38
CA ASN A 96 63.72 17.91 4.35
C ASN A 96 63.87 19.31 3.72
N VAL A 97 62.80 20.10 3.70
CA VAL A 97 62.88 21.57 3.69
C VAL A 97 61.88 22.06 4.73
N ASN A 98 62.41 22.68 5.79
CA ASN A 98 61.62 23.31 6.84
C ASN A 98 61.78 24.83 6.68
N VAL A 99 60.66 25.53 6.52
CA VAL A 99 60.58 26.99 6.53
C VAL A 99 60.19 27.40 7.94
N ASN A 100 60.98 28.24 8.59
CA ASN A 100 60.41 29.21 9.52
C ASN A 100 61.27 30.48 9.59
N ALA A 101 60.56 31.60 9.47
CA ALA A 101 61.07 32.94 9.33
C ALA A 101 61.54 33.51 10.67
N ASN A 102 62.66 34.26 10.64
CA ASN A 102 62.82 35.59 11.25
C ASN A 102 64.30 36.00 11.17
N ALA A 103 64.61 37.06 10.42
CA ALA A 103 65.50 38.17 10.80
C ALA A 103 66.20 38.86 9.61
N SER A 104 65.96 40.16 9.53
CA SER A 104 66.89 41.24 9.12
C SER A 104 67.70 41.06 7.82
N PHE A 105 67.28 41.80 6.79
CA PHE A 105 68.11 42.11 5.64
C PHE A 105 69.19 43.13 6.03
N SER A 106 70.45 42.69 6.07
CA SER A 106 71.63 43.55 6.12
C SER A 106 72.66 43.03 5.13
N GLY A 107 72.90 43.83 4.10
CA GLY A 107 74.17 44.03 3.40
C GLY A 107 75.14 42.85 3.24
N SER A 108 75.37 42.54 1.96
CA SER A 108 76.67 42.24 1.34
C SER A 108 77.07 40.78 1.08
N ARG A 109 77.40 40.56 -0.21
CA ARG A 109 78.20 39.48 -0.82
C ARG A 109 77.69 38.04 -0.72
N MET A 110 77.09 37.58 -1.82
CA MET A 110 77.59 36.38 -2.51
C MET A 110 77.23 36.44 -4.01
N ARG A 111 78.23 36.76 -4.83
CA ARG A 111 78.28 36.45 -6.26
C ARG A 111 78.58 34.95 -6.41
N HIS A 112 78.12 34.38 -7.52
CA HIS A 112 78.40 33.05 -8.08
C HIS A 112 77.49 31.91 -7.63
N SER A 113 76.41 31.71 -8.41
CA SER A 113 76.02 30.44 -9.07
C SER A 113 74.50 30.40 -9.30
N PHE A 114 73.97 31.25 -10.20
CA PHE A 114 72.62 31.10 -10.77
C PHE A 114 72.48 31.95 -12.07
N MET A 115 73.53 31.95 -12.90
CA MET A 115 73.58 32.68 -14.18
C MET A 115 74.13 31.82 -15.33
N PRO A 116 73.42 30.73 -15.71
CA PRO A 116 73.47 30.35 -17.13
C PRO A 116 72.13 30.03 -17.79
N MET A 117 70.98 30.03 -17.09
CA MET A 117 69.70 29.58 -17.70
C MET A 117 68.85 30.70 -18.32
N LEU A 118 69.11 31.97 -18.00
CA LEU A 118 68.36 33.13 -18.51
C LEU A 118 69.01 33.82 -19.72
N ARG A 119 70.07 33.24 -20.32
CA ARG A 119 70.82 33.88 -21.41
C ARG A 119 70.38 33.49 -22.83
N ASN A 120 69.44 32.54 -22.96
CA ASN A 120 69.01 32.00 -24.27
C ASN A 120 67.49 32.16 -24.54
N ILE A 121 66.74 32.91 -23.74
CA ILE A 121 65.26 32.98 -23.90
C ILE A 121 64.81 34.00 -24.95
N HIS A 122 65.68 34.87 -25.45
CA HIS A 122 65.33 35.79 -26.53
C HIS A 122 66.44 35.66 -27.57
N GLY A 123 66.08 35.49 -28.84
CA GLY A 123 66.98 35.32 -29.99
C GLY A 123 67.87 36.54 -30.27
N ILE A 124 68.59 37.04 -29.26
CA ILE A 124 69.54 38.14 -29.29
C ILE A 124 70.80 37.74 -28.53
N THR A 125 71.90 37.55 -29.26
CA THR A 125 73.24 37.59 -28.67
C THR A 125 73.89 38.92 -29.00
N THR A 126 74.24 39.70 -27.97
CA THR A 126 75.03 40.92 -28.09
C THR A 126 76.51 40.60 -27.96
N THR A 127 77.29 40.88 -29.00
CA THR A 127 78.76 40.79 -28.98
C THR A 127 79.35 42.18 -29.20
N CYS A 128 80.24 42.62 -28.30
CA CYS A 128 80.96 43.88 -28.47
C CYS A 128 82.14 43.67 -29.41
N GLY A 129 82.16 44.39 -30.53
CA GLY A 129 83.33 44.49 -31.39
C GLY A 129 84.49 45.23 -30.72
N PRO A 130 85.75 45.03 -31.15
CA PRO A 130 86.93 45.70 -30.61
C PRO A 130 86.93 47.24 -30.76
N ASP A 131 85.96 47.77 -31.50
CA ASP A 131 85.69 49.18 -31.83
C ASP A 131 84.49 49.78 -31.06
N GLY A 132 83.90 49.04 -30.11
CA GLY A 132 82.83 49.54 -29.24
C GLY A 132 81.44 49.58 -29.88
N SER A 133 81.26 48.91 -31.02
CA SER A 133 79.95 48.66 -31.63
C SER A 133 79.29 47.42 -31.01
N GLU A 134 78.01 47.51 -30.61
CA GLU A 134 77.21 46.34 -30.22
C GLU A 134 76.62 45.70 -31.48
N GLU A 135 77.05 44.49 -31.80
CA GLU A 135 76.39 43.64 -32.77
C GLU A 135 75.26 42.88 -32.08
N VAL A 136 74.03 43.14 -32.53
CA VAL A 136 72.82 42.41 -32.10
C VAL A 136 72.55 41.34 -33.16
N LYS A 137 72.68 40.06 -32.80
CA LYS A 137 72.32 38.92 -33.67
C LYS A 137 70.85 38.56 -33.47
N PHE A 138 70.02 38.70 -34.50
CA PHE A 138 68.60 38.35 -34.45
C PHE A 138 68.34 36.95 -35.03
N PHE A 139 67.66 36.07 -34.28
CA PHE A 139 67.23 34.74 -34.73
C PHE A 139 65.74 34.74 -35.06
N LEU A 140 65.34 34.00 -36.11
CA LEU A 140 63.94 33.76 -36.46
C LEU A 140 63.40 32.56 -35.66
N ASP A 141 62.11 32.57 -35.36
CA ASP A 141 61.43 31.50 -34.64
C ASP A 141 61.31 30.22 -35.51
N GLU A 142 61.35 29.05 -34.89
CA GLU A 142 61.20 27.74 -35.57
C GLU A 142 59.72 27.39 -35.79
N ASP A 143 59.01 28.20 -36.58
CA ASP A 143 57.57 28.05 -36.83
C ASP A 143 57.19 28.09 -38.33
N THR A 144 55.93 27.78 -38.63
CA THR A 144 55.43 27.80 -40.01
C THR A 144 55.35 29.21 -40.62
N PHE A 145 55.26 30.27 -39.81
CA PHE A 145 55.32 31.66 -40.28
C PHE A 145 56.74 32.04 -40.75
N THR A 146 57.79 31.49 -40.14
CA THR A 146 59.18 31.65 -40.59
C THR A 146 59.40 30.94 -41.93
N MET A 147 58.83 29.74 -42.12
CA MET A 147 58.80 29.11 -43.46
C MET A 147 58.07 29.98 -44.49
N MET A 148 57.00 30.66 -44.07
CA MET A 148 56.25 31.61 -44.90
C MET A 148 57.07 32.85 -45.27
N ILE A 149 57.89 33.35 -44.35
CA ILE A 149 58.78 34.50 -44.55
C ILE A 149 59.84 34.20 -45.62
N LEU A 150 60.40 33.00 -45.60
CA LEU A 150 61.54 32.59 -46.44
C LEU A 150 61.13 32.03 -47.81
N SER A 151 59.84 31.73 -47.99
CA SER A 151 59.33 31.09 -49.20
C SER A 151 58.74 32.07 -50.22
N LYS A 152 58.55 31.61 -51.46
CA LYS A 152 57.82 32.39 -52.48
C LYS A 152 56.34 32.40 -52.12
N PRO A 153 55.64 33.56 -52.24
CA PRO A 153 54.20 33.59 -52.06
C PRO A 153 53.55 32.49 -52.90
N TRP A 154 52.64 31.71 -52.28
CA TRP A 154 51.96 30.56 -52.89
C TRP A 154 52.83 29.33 -53.17
N SER A 155 54.01 29.20 -52.56
CA SER A 155 54.73 27.91 -52.52
C SER A 155 54.01 26.90 -51.61
N LYS A 156 54.46 25.63 -51.64
CA LYS A 156 53.97 24.59 -50.73
C LYS A 156 54.10 25.00 -49.25
N ASP A 157 55.20 25.66 -48.89
CA ASP A 157 55.46 26.19 -47.53
C ASP A 157 54.48 27.31 -47.15
N TRP A 158 54.20 28.20 -48.10
CA TRP A 158 53.28 29.32 -47.90
C TRP A 158 51.84 28.83 -47.70
N VAL A 159 51.44 27.80 -48.44
CA VAL A 159 50.13 27.15 -48.28
C VAL A 159 50.05 26.39 -46.95
N LEU A 160 51.13 25.71 -46.53
CA LEU A 160 51.18 25.04 -45.23
C LEU A 160 50.95 26.04 -44.08
N ALA A 161 51.64 27.18 -44.09
CA ALA A 161 51.45 28.23 -43.07
C ALA A 161 50.02 28.80 -43.07
N MET A 162 49.41 28.99 -44.25
CA MET A 162 48.00 29.41 -44.35
C MET A 162 47.03 28.38 -43.79
N ILE A 163 47.30 27.08 -43.99
CA ILE A 163 46.48 26.00 -43.43
C ILE A 163 46.61 25.99 -41.91
N THR A 164 47.83 26.07 -41.37
CA THR A 164 48.11 26.15 -39.94
C THR A 164 47.35 27.31 -39.29
N PHE A 165 47.49 28.52 -39.84
CA PHE A 165 46.76 29.69 -39.35
C PHE A 165 45.24 29.52 -39.41
N SER A 166 44.72 28.92 -40.49
CA SER A 166 43.28 28.67 -40.63
C SER A 166 42.77 27.70 -39.56
N ILE A 167 43.54 26.68 -39.21
CA ILE A 167 43.22 25.73 -38.14
C ILE A 167 43.20 26.46 -36.78
N GLN A 168 44.27 27.20 -36.45
CA GLN A 168 44.39 27.92 -35.17
C GLN A 168 43.28 28.96 -34.98
N ILE A 169 43.01 29.79 -35.99
CA ILE A 169 41.92 30.77 -35.93
C ILE A 169 40.56 30.09 -35.82
N SER A 170 40.31 29.01 -36.55
CA SER A 170 39.04 28.29 -36.48
C SER A 170 38.81 27.70 -35.09
N MET A 171 39.84 27.08 -34.49
CA MET A 171 39.76 26.55 -33.13
C MET A 171 39.53 27.66 -32.10
N GLY A 172 40.28 28.76 -32.17
CA GLY A 172 40.10 29.90 -31.26
C GLY A 172 38.72 30.55 -31.36
N LEU A 173 38.18 30.71 -32.58
CA LEU A 173 36.85 31.28 -32.79
C LEU A 173 35.72 30.33 -32.34
N LEU A 174 35.90 29.01 -32.49
CA LEU A 174 34.93 28.03 -31.98
C LEU A 174 34.82 28.11 -30.46
N ILE A 175 35.95 28.15 -29.76
CA ILE A 175 35.97 28.29 -28.30
C ILE A 175 35.34 29.65 -27.91
N LEU A 176 35.69 30.73 -28.60
CA LEU A 176 35.10 32.05 -28.32
C LEU A 176 33.58 32.09 -28.51
N PHE A 177 33.07 31.44 -29.56
CA PHE A 177 31.62 31.41 -29.83
C PHE A 177 30.86 30.64 -28.74
N ASP A 178 31.40 29.50 -28.30
CA ASP A 178 30.83 28.68 -27.22
C ASP A 178 30.71 29.49 -25.92
N GLN A 179 31.76 30.23 -25.54
CA GLN A 179 31.77 31.06 -24.34
C GLN A 179 30.82 32.27 -24.39
N LEU A 180 30.37 32.69 -25.58
CA LEU A 180 29.49 33.85 -25.77
C LEU A 180 28.01 33.47 -26.00
N GLN A 181 27.68 32.19 -26.18
CA GLN A 181 26.31 31.74 -26.47
C GLN A 181 25.43 31.59 -25.23
N SER A 182 25.98 31.65 -24.01
CA SER A 182 25.18 31.72 -22.79
C SER A 182 24.49 33.10 -22.68
N ASP A 183 23.18 33.11 -22.40
CA ASP A 183 22.31 34.31 -22.43
C ASP A 183 22.74 35.45 -21.46
N SER A 184 23.76 35.20 -20.65
CA SER A 184 24.51 36.18 -19.86
C SER A 184 25.90 35.59 -19.59
N VAL A 185 26.96 36.39 -19.61
CA VAL A 185 28.27 35.96 -19.11
C VAL A 185 28.11 35.70 -17.61
N THR A 186 27.83 34.45 -17.23
CA THR A 186 27.60 34.05 -15.85
C THR A 186 28.93 34.00 -15.12
N TYR A 187 29.20 34.99 -14.28
CA TYR A 187 30.33 34.96 -13.35
C TYR A 187 29.96 34.10 -12.14
N ALA A 188 30.86 33.24 -11.68
CA ALA A 188 30.65 32.52 -10.43
C ALA A 188 30.44 33.52 -9.28
N PHE A 189 29.33 33.44 -8.55
CA PHE A 189 29.01 34.38 -7.47
C PHE A 189 29.84 34.14 -6.19
N SER A 190 30.34 32.91 -6.01
CA SER A 190 31.20 32.52 -4.89
C SER A 190 32.54 32.02 -5.41
N VAL A 191 33.61 32.72 -5.08
CA VAL A 191 34.98 32.33 -5.45
C VAL A 191 35.85 32.24 -4.20
N ASN A 192 36.58 31.12 -4.09
CA ASN A 192 37.50 30.88 -2.98
C ASN A 192 38.82 31.63 -3.17
N ILE A 193 39.47 32.04 -2.08
CA ILE A 193 40.76 32.77 -2.11
C ILE A 193 41.85 32.06 -2.94
N PRO A 194 41.99 30.72 -2.90
CA PRO A 194 42.93 29.99 -3.75
C PRO A 194 42.64 30.16 -5.26
N LEU A 195 41.36 30.20 -5.65
CA LEU A 195 40.96 30.39 -7.05
C LEU A 195 41.32 31.80 -7.52
N ILE A 196 41.00 32.84 -6.74
CA ILE A 196 41.37 34.24 -7.03
C ILE A 196 42.90 34.36 -7.23
N SER A 197 43.66 33.72 -6.34
CA SER A 197 45.13 33.68 -6.43
C SER A 197 45.60 32.95 -7.69
N GLY A 198 44.95 31.83 -8.04
CA GLY A 198 45.20 31.06 -9.25
C GLY A 198 44.91 31.86 -10.53
N GLN A 199 43.78 32.56 -10.60
CA GLN A 199 43.40 33.41 -11.72
C GLN A 199 44.43 34.54 -11.94
N PHE A 200 44.86 35.21 -10.87
CA PHE A 200 45.89 36.25 -10.94
C PHE A 200 47.21 35.71 -11.49
N LEU A 201 47.66 34.55 -11.00
CA LEU A 201 48.89 33.90 -11.48
C LEU A 201 48.75 33.43 -12.93
N ALA A 202 47.58 32.91 -13.33
CA ALA A 202 47.30 32.47 -14.70
C ALA A 202 47.36 33.63 -15.70
N ILE A 203 46.83 34.82 -15.35
CA ILE A 203 46.94 36.03 -16.19
C ILE A 203 48.41 36.40 -16.42
N ILE A 204 49.24 36.36 -15.37
CA ILE A 204 50.68 36.65 -15.49
C ILE A 204 51.38 35.62 -16.37
N LEU A 205 51.08 34.33 -16.15
CA LEU A 205 51.69 33.24 -16.87
C LEU A 205 51.33 33.30 -18.36
N CYS A 206 50.05 33.48 -18.68
CA CYS A 206 49.52 33.61 -20.04
C CYS A 206 50.26 34.69 -20.85
N LEU A 207 50.45 35.87 -20.26
CA LEU A 207 51.17 36.97 -20.92
C LEU A 207 52.68 36.71 -21.04
N SER A 208 53.28 36.01 -20.06
CA SER A 208 54.71 35.72 -20.08
C SER A 208 55.10 34.68 -21.14
N MET A 209 54.17 33.81 -21.51
CA MET A 209 54.38 32.73 -22.48
C MET A 209 54.06 33.15 -23.92
N GLN A 210 53.46 34.33 -24.13
CA GLN A 210 52.95 34.74 -25.43
C GLN A 210 54.04 35.21 -26.39
N THR A 211 54.75 34.28 -27.03
CA THR A 211 55.79 34.55 -28.03
C THR A 211 55.21 35.16 -29.32
N ASP A 212 53.97 34.81 -29.66
CA ASP A 212 53.35 35.14 -30.96
C ASP A 212 52.87 36.58 -31.10
N ILE A 213 52.95 37.35 -30.01
CA ILE A 213 52.80 38.81 -30.02
C ILE A 213 54.18 39.47 -29.96
N MET A 214 55.11 38.88 -29.22
CA MET A 214 56.40 39.48 -28.90
C MET A 214 57.35 39.49 -30.08
N THR A 215 57.48 38.37 -30.79
CA THR A 215 58.36 38.27 -31.96
C THR A 215 57.86 39.16 -33.11
N PRO A 216 56.57 39.18 -33.47
CA PRO A 216 56.09 40.06 -34.54
C PRO A 216 56.25 41.55 -34.28
N VAL A 217 56.00 42.02 -33.05
CA VAL A 217 56.23 43.43 -32.68
C VAL A 217 57.70 43.79 -32.84
N GLU A 218 58.61 42.90 -32.43
CA GLU A 218 60.05 43.08 -32.57
C GLU A 218 60.49 43.12 -34.04
N VAL A 219 60.02 42.17 -34.86
CA VAL A 219 60.28 42.14 -36.30
C VAL A 219 59.77 43.42 -36.95
N VAL A 220 58.54 43.87 -36.64
CA VAL A 220 57.92 45.08 -37.19
C VAL A 220 58.67 46.36 -36.78
N ILE A 221 59.18 46.46 -35.55
CA ILE A 221 60.01 47.59 -35.14
C ILE A 221 61.34 47.63 -35.91
N LEU A 222 61.93 46.47 -36.21
CA LEU A 222 63.14 46.35 -37.03
C LEU A 222 62.89 46.71 -38.51
N LEU A 223 61.63 46.63 -39.00
CA LEU A 223 61.24 47.06 -40.36
C LEU A 223 61.42 48.56 -40.61
N GLY A 224 61.43 49.39 -39.56
CA GLY A 224 61.59 50.85 -39.68
C GLY A 224 62.99 51.29 -40.14
N LYS A 225 63.99 50.39 -40.14
CA LYS A 225 65.36 50.66 -40.55
C LYS A 225 65.65 50.01 -41.90
N LYS A 226 65.70 50.80 -42.99
CA LYS A 226 66.19 50.34 -44.31
C LYS A 226 67.65 49.89 -44.18
N SER A 227 67.87 48.59 -43.98
CA SER A 227 69.18 47.96 -43.96
C SER A 227 69.37 47.08 -45.20
N SER A 228 70.58 47.08 -45.75
CA SER A 228 71.04 46.15 -46.80
C SER A 228 70.89 44.68 -46.43
N ASN A 229 70.71 44.37 -45.15
CA ASN A 229 70.76 43.01 -44.63
C ASN A 229 69.43 42.24 -44.81
N TRP A 230 68.31 42.92 -45.11
CA TRP A 230 67.06 42.26 -45.51
C TRP A 230 67.15 41.63 -46.91
N ALA A 231 68.10 42.06 -47.75
CA ALA A 231 68.31 41.50 -49.09
C ALA A 231 68.75 40.02 -49.04
N VAL A 232 69.37 39.58 -47.94
CA VAL A 232 69.76 38.18 -47.71
C VAL A 232 68.55 37.28 -47.53
N MET A 233 67.49 37.75 -46.86
CA MET A 233 66.28 36.95 -46.60
C MET A 233 65.26 37.00 -47.74
N ILE A 234 65.20 38.10 -48.51
CA ILE A 234 64.18 38.28 -49.56
C ILE A 234 64.77 38.05 -50.99
N GLY A 235 66.10 38.07 -51.13
CA GLY A 235 66.83 38.07 -52.40
C GLY A 235 67.07 39.50 -52.94
N GLU A 236 68.14 39.72 -53.72
CA GLU A 236 68.50 41.05 -54.28
C GLU A 236 67.36 41.72 -55.08
N ASP A 237 66.54 40.93 -55.79
CA ASP A 237 65.39 41.40 -56.56
C ASP A 237 64.22 41.89 -55.66
N GLY A 238 64.13 41.38 -54.43
CA GLY A 238 63.07 41.70 -53.48
C GLY A 238 63.25 43.02 -52.74
N SER A 239 64.50 43.50 -52.65
CA SER A 239 64.89 44.76 -51.97
C SER A 239 64.21 46.02 -52.54
N ARG A 240 63.73 45.97 -53.80
CA ARG A 240 63.13 47.12 -54.50
C ARG A 240 61.61 47.06 -54.68
N SER A 241 60.95 45.92 -54.41
CA SER A 241 59.50 45.74 -54.61
C SER A 241 58.72 45.78 -53.28
N THR A 242 58.02 46.89 -53.04
CA THR A 242 57.17 47.07 -51.85
C THR A 242 56.12 45.96 -51.70
N ALA A 243 55.57 45.46 -52.81
CA ALA A 243 54.55 44.42 -52.80
C ALA A 243 55.10 43.05 -52.37
N LEU A 244 56.33 42.70 -52.78
CA LEU A 244 56.97 41.44 -52.38
C LEU A 244 57.34 41.46 -50.89
N TRP A 245 57.80 42.62 -50.42
CA TRP A 245 58.14 42.86 -49.02
C TRP A 245 56.92 42.78 -48.09
N ILE A 246 55.78 43.39 -48.47
CA ILE A 246 54.52 43.29 -47.70
C ILE A 246 54.10 41.82 -47.57
N LYS A 247 54.19 41.04 -48.66
CA LYS A 247 53.74 39.64 -48.69
C LYS A 247 54.64 38.67 -47.92
N ARG A 248 55.94 38.94 -47.83
CA ARG A 248 56.90 38.05 -47.16
C ARG A 248 57.21 38.44 -45.73
N ILE A 249 57.16 39.71 -45.36
CA ILE A 249 57.57 40.15 -44.02
C ILE A 249 56.39 40.67 -43.21
N LEU A 250 55.66 41.66 -43.72
CA LEU A 250 54.57 42.27 -42.95
C LEU A 250 53.39 41.29 -42.74
N PHE A 251 52.99 40.59 -43.80
CA PHE A 251 51.81 39.72 -43.78
C PHE A 251 51.93 38.53 -42.79
N PRO A 252 53.01 37.72 -42.79
CA PRO A 252 53.14 36.61 -41.83
C PRO A 252 53.18 37.09 -40.37
N ASN A 253 53.85 38.22 -40.09
CA ASN A 253 53.93 38.78 -38.75
C ASN A 253 52.58 39.35 -38.27
N VAL A 254 51.79 39.96 -39.16
CA VAL A 254 50.43 40.41 -38.83
C VAL A 254 49.51 39.23 -38.54
N MET A 255 49.61 38.14 -39.31
CA MET A 255 48.84 36.91 -39.05
C MET A 255 49.20 36.31 -37.69
N LYS A 256 50.50 36.15 -37.41
CA LYS A 256 51.01 35.65 -36.11
C LYS A 256 50.51 36.51 -34.94
N MET A 257 50.51 37.84 -35.10
CA MET A 257 49.99 38.75 -34.07
C MET A 257 48.46 38.67 -33.88
N ILE A 258 47.68 38.49 -34.96
CA ILE A 258 46.21 38.33 -34.87
C ILE A 258 45.85 37.05 -34.11
N GLU A 259 46.56 35.96 -34.42
CA GLU A 259 46.41 34.67 -33.75
C GLU A 259 46.76 34.80 -32.27
N GLY A 260 47.90 35.42 -31.95
CA GLY A 260 48.30 35.65 -30.57
C GLY A 260 47.32 36.52 -29.76
N ILE A 261 46.67 37.53 -30.38
CA ILE A 261 45.64 38.33 -29.69
C ILE A 261 44.38 37.50 -29.42
N LEU A 262 43.96 36.66 -30.38
CA LEU A 262 42.78 35.81 -30.21
C LEU A 262 42.97 34.83 -29.05
N VAL A 263 44.13 34.19 -28.96
CA VAL A 263 44.47 33.27 -27.85
C VAL A 263 44.42 33.97 -26.50
N LEU A 264 44.95 35.21 -26.40
CA LEU A 264 44.89 35.98 -25.15
C LEU A 264 43.45 36.32 -24.73
N VAL A 265 42.60 36.71 -25.68
CA VAL A 265 41.19 37.05 -25.40
C VAL A 265 40.43 35.81 -24.91
N VAL A 266 40.59 34.68 -25.59
CA VAL A 266 39.93 33.42 -25.20
C VAL A 266 40.43 32.93 -23.84
N SER A 267 41.75 32.98 -23.61
CA SER A 267 42.34 32.63 -22.31
C SER A 267 41.81 33.51 -21.18
N PHE A 268 41.65 34.82 -21.42
CA PHE A 268 41.13 35.73 -20.41
C PHE A 268 39.69 35.40 -20.00
N LEU A 269 38.83 35.08 -20.96
CA LEU A 269 37.43 34.72 -20.68
C LEU A 269 37.34 33.43 -19.85
N LEU A 270 38.07 32.39 -20.24
CA LEU A 270 38.09 31.12 -19.50
C LEU A 270 38.63 31.29 -18.07
N ILE A 271 39.66 32.11 -17.88
CA ILE A 271 40.17 32.44 -16.54
C ILE A 271 39.10 33.12 -15.68
N LEU A 272 38.26 33.98 -16.27
CA LEU A 272 37.20 34.70 -15.53
C LEU A 272 35.98 33.82 -15.21
N GLN A 273 35.67 32.85 -16.06
CA GLN A 273 34.49 31.99 -15.94
C GLN A 273 34.71 30.75 -15.07
N SER A 274 35.98 30.36 -14.82
CA SER A 274 36.30 29.17 -14.03
C SER A 274 35.74 29.24 -12.60
N SER A 275 35.13 28.15 -12.15
CA SER A 275 34.56 28.02 -10.80
C SER A 275 35.50 27.32 -9.80
N ASP A 276 36.49 26.58 -10.30
CA ASP A 276 37.46 25.81 -9.52
C ASP A 276 38.88 25.90 -10.08
N ILE A 277 39.89 25.69 -9.22
CA ILE A 277 41.31 25.79 -9.60
C ILE A 277 41.74 24.65 -10.55
N ILE A 278 41.16 23.46 -10.44
CA ILE A 278 41.46 22.33 -11.31
C ILE A 278 40.85 22.58 -12.69
N GLU A 279 39.63 23.10 -12.74
CA GLU A 279 38.96 23.51 -13.98
C GLU A 279 39.77 24.59 -14.71
N LEU A 280 40.16 25.65 -13.99
CA LEU A 280 41.05 26.69 -14.49
C LEU A 280 42.34 26.14 -15.13
N LEU A 281 43.02 25.20 -14.46
CA LEU A 281 44.26 24.61 -14.96
C LEU A 281 44.04 23.70 -16.18
N LYS A 282 42.91 23.00 -16.26
CA LYS A 282 42.55 22.15 -17.41
C LYS A 282 42.33 23.00 -18.65
N ASP A 283 41.52 24.03 -18.55
CA ASP A 283 41.17 24.90 -19.68
C ASP A 283 42.38 25.71 -20.16
N PHE A 284 43.20 26.18 -19.20
CA PHE A 284 44.46 26.83 -19.50
C PHE A 284 45.42 25.90 -20.26
N THR A 285 45.54 24.63 -19.85
CA THR A 285 46.41 23.66 -20.53
C THR A 285 45.94 23.35 -21.95
N ALA A 286 44.63 23.28 -22.18
CA ALA A 286 44.07 23.03 -23.50
C ALA A 286 44.38 24.17 -24.50
N LEU A 287 44.30 25.42 -24.04
CA LEU A 287 44.64 26.61 -24.84
C LEU A 287 46.11 26.66 -25.25
N MET A 288 47.02 26.26 -24.35
CA MET A 288 48.46 26.20 -24.65
C MET A 288 48.78 25.22 -25.78
N VAL A 289 47.98 24.17 -25.97
CA VAL A 289 48.15 23.24 -27.10
C VAL A 289 47.77 23.91 -28.43
N VAL A 290 46.78 24.80 -28.41
CA VAL A 290 46.32 25.53 -29.60
C VAL A 290 47.36 26.55 -30.07
N SER A 291 47.98 27.28 -29.13
CA SER A 291 49.01 28.27 -29.45
C SER A 291 50.28 27.63 -30.03
N GLU A 292 50.67 26.44 -29.56
CA GLU A 292 51.89 25.74 -30.02
C GLU A 292 51.70 24.95 -31.33
N ALA A 293 50.53 25.00 -31.96
CA ALA A 293 50.22 24.17 -33.12
C ALA A 293 51.13 24.45 -34.33
N ASP A 294 51.55 25.69 -34.53
CA ASP A 294 52.47 26.08 -35.61
C ASP A 294 53.90 25.57 -35.38
N ASN A 295 54.41 25.62 -34.15
CA ASN A 295 55.68 25.01 -33.76
C ASN A 295 55.65 23.49 -33.96
N ILE A 296 54.54 22.84 -33.61
CA ILE A 296 54.35 21.39 -33.81
C ILE A 296 54.37 21.05 -35.31
N ILE A 297 53.63 21.80 -36.14
CA ILE A 297 53.56 21.56 -37.59
C ILE A 297 54.92 21.82 -38.26
N PHE A 298 55.66 22.84 -37.81
CA PHE A 298 57.03 23.07 -38.26
C PHE A 298 57.94 21.88 -37.94
N HIS A 299 57.90 21.35 -36.72
CA HIS A 299 58.69 20.17 -36.35
C HIS A 299 58.27 18.89 -37.10
N LEU A 300 57.01 18.76 -37.50
CA LEU A 300 56.56 17.68 -38.39
C LEU A 300 57.14 17.83 -39.79
N ALA A 301 57.23 19.06 -40.32
CA ALA A 301 57.91 19.35 -41.58
C ALA A 301 59.41 19.01 -41.49
N ASP A 302 60.10 19.47 -40.44
CA ASP A 302 61.53 19.25 -40.18
C ASP A 302 61.91 17.77 -40.05
N ARG A 303 61.01 16.95 -39.49
CA ARG A 303 61.22 15.48 -39.40
C ARG A 303 60.84 14.74 -40.69
N GLY A 304 60.34 15.43 -41.70
CA GLY A 304 59.99 14.86 -43.01
C GLY A 304 58.62 14.19 -43.10
N PHE A 305 57.76 14.31 -42.08
CA PHE A 305 56.42 13.74 -42.10
C PHE A 305 55.51 14.36 -43.17
N LEU A 306 55.77 15.62 -43.55
CA LEU A 306 54.99 16.36 -44.56
C LEU A 306 55.59 16.26 -45.98
N GLY A 307 56.64 15.45 -46.17
CA GLY A 307 57.32 15.22 -47.44
C GLY A 307 58.71 15.86 -47.51
N GLN A 308 59.57 15.27 -48.35
CA GLN A 308 60.99 15.65 -48.47
C GLN A 308 61.18 17.12 -48.90
N ASP A 309 60.32 17.64 -49.80
CA ASP A 309 60.37 19.04 -50.23
C ASP A 309 60.23 20.02 -49.05
N LEU A 310 59.33 19.75 -48.09
CA LEU A 310 59.08 20.60 -46.93
C LEU A 310 60.16 20.42 -45.85
N GLN A 311 60.74 19.21 -45.75
CA GLN A 311 61.84 18.92 -44.84
C GLN A 311 63.09 19.72 -45.19
N GLU A 312 63.50 19.73 -46.45
CA GLU A 312 64.64 20.52 -46.91
C GLU A 312 64.43 22.02 -46.65
N ARG A 313 63.17 22.49 -46.77
CA ARG A 313 62.79 23.88 -46.52
C ARG A 313 62.81 24.24 -45.04
N ALA A 314 62.34 23.34 -44.16
CA ALA A 314 62.41 23.54 -42.72
C ALA A 314 63.86 23.54 -42.20
N HIS A 315 64.72 22.64 -42.70
CA HIS A 315 66.16 22.67 -42.42
C HIS A 315 66.81 23.98 -42.89
N ALA A 316 66.45 24.46 -44.08
CA ALA A 316 66.93 25.75 -44.57
C ALA A 316 66.50 26.94 -43.69
N CYS A 317 65.43 26.83 -42.89
CA CYS A 317 65.05 27.86 -41.94
C CYS A 317 66.00 27.92 -40.72
N ARG A 318 66.55 26.77 -40.29
CA ARG A 318 67.54 26.69 -39.20
C ARG A 318 68.92 27.18 -39.61
N ASP A 319 69.29 26.99 -40.88
CA ASP A 319 70.61 27.35 -41.40
C ASP A 319 70.77 28.87 -41.63
N ILE A 320 69.70 29.67 -41.49
CA ILE A 320 69.77 31.13 -41.61
C ILE A 320 70.24 31.73 -40.27
N GLU A 321 71.55 31.75 -40.09
CA GLU A 321 72.17 32.40 -38.94
C GLU A 321 72.14 33.94 -39.07
N ALA A 322 71.48 34.57 -38.09
CA ALA A 322 71.72 35.92 -37.57
C ALA A 322 71.92 37.07 -38.58
N VAL A 323 70.86 37.86 -38.80
CA VAL A 323 71.06 39.22 -39.32
C VAL A 323 71.74 40.06 -38.24
N SER A 324 73.01 40.42 -38.44
CA SER A 324 73.70 41.37 -37.57
C SER A 324 73.26 42.80 -37.89
N PHE A 325 72.86 43.54 -36.85
CA PHE A 325 72.59 44.97 -36.96
C PHE A 325 73.61 45.72 -36.10
N SER A 326 74.33 46.68 -36.68
CA SER A 326 75.10 47.64 -35.89
C SER A 326 74.16 48.73 -35.39
N VAL A 327 73.97 48.81 -34.08
CA VAL A 327 73.08 49.79 -33.46
C VAL A 327 73.92 50.97 -32.96
N THR A 328 74.08 52.01 -33.78
CA THR A 328 74.57 53.31 -33.29
C THR A 328 73.40 54.15 -32.78
N GLY A 329 73.13 54.10 -31.48
CA GLY A 329 72.21 55.02 -30.80
C GLY A 329 71.26 54.38 -29.78
N LYS A 330 71.17 55.03 -28.61
CA LYS A 330 70.44 54.61 -27.39
C LYS A 330 68.96 54.21 -27.62
N THR A 331 68.62 52.98 -27.19
CA THR A 331 67.42 52.57 -26.40
C THR A 331 66.05 53.20 -26.75
N LYS A 332 65.55 53.07 -27.98
CA LYS A 332 64.11 53.31 -28.27
C LYS A 332 63.28 52.07 -28.62
N GLY A 333 63.90 50.98 -29.10
CA GLY A 333 63.18 49.74 -29.45
C GLY A 333 62.75 48.90 -28.24
N PHE A 334 63.62 48.79 -27.22
CA PHE A 334 63.35 48.01 -26.00
C PHE A 334 62.19 48.56 -25.15
N CYS A 335 62.02 49.89 -25.11
CA CYS A 335 60.93 50.51 -24.35
C CYS A 335 59.55 50.23 -24.96
N ILE A 336 59.42 50.12 -26.29
CA ILE A 336 58.12 49.93 -26.95
C ILE A 336 57.58 48.52 -26.68
N ARG A 337 58.46 47.50 -26.72
CA ARG A 337 58.14 46.10 -26.39
C ARG A 337 57.56 45.95 -24.98
N SER A 338 58.29 46.47 -23.99
CA SER A 338 57.86 46.41 -22.59
C SER A 338 56.62 47.27 -22.33
N SER A 339 56.47 48.41 -22.99
CA SER A 339 55.27 49.25 -22.87
C SER A 339 54.03 48.58 -23.46
N PHE A 340 54.14 47.84 -24.56
CA PHE A 340 53.01 47.15 -25.19
C PHE A 340 52.47 46.02 -24.29
N LEU A 341 53.35 45.15 -23.77
CA LEU A 341 52.98 44.14 -22.78
C LEU A 341 52.39 44.76 -21.51
N PHE A 342 53.00 45.85 -21.03
CA PHE A 342 52.52 46.54 -19.83
C PHE A 342 51.11 47.12 -20.03
N CYS A 343 50.76 47.58 -21.23
CA CYS A 343 49.40 48.03 -21.51
C CYS A 343 48.40 46.87 -21.45
N ILE A 344 48.73 45.73 -22.08
CA ILE A 344 47.85 44.56 -22.10
C ILE A 344 47.64 43.99 -20.69
N ILE A 345 48.70 43.84 -19.89
CA ILE A 345 48.59 43.35 -18.51
C ILE A 345 47.75 44.29 -17.64
N CYS A 346 47.90 45.61 -17.78
CA CYS A 346 47.09 46.56 -17.03
C CYS A 346 45.60 46.45 -17.39
N ILE A 347 45.26 46.22 -18.65
CA ILE A 347 43.87 46.07 -19.09
C ILE A 347 43.26 44.78 -18.51
N MET A 348 43.97 43.65 -18.61
CA MET A 348 43.50 42.36 -18.09
C MET A 348 43.34 42.39 -16.57
N ILE A 349 44.33 42.92 -15.83
CA ILE A 349 44.26 43.02 -14.37
C ILE A 349 43.15 43.98 -13.92
N SER A 350 42.98 45.13 -14.59
CA SER A 350 41.92 46.08 -14.20
C SER A 350 40.52 45.48 -14.42
N SER A 351 40.35 44.74 -15.51
CA SER A 351 39.09 44.04 -15.82
C SER A 351 38.82 42.91 -14.83
N TRP A 352 39.84 42.13 -14.47
CA TRP A 352 39.74 41.09 -13.43
C TRP A 352 39.43 41.67 -12.05
N MET A 353 40.10 42.76 -11.63
CA MET A 353 39.85 43.43 -10.35
C MET A 353 38.40 43.93 -10.24
N TYR A 354 37.83 44.46 -11.32
CA TYR A 354 36.44 44.91 -11.35
C TYR A 354 35.47 43.74 -11.08
N ILE A 355 35.69 42.61 -11.74
CA ILE A 355 34.85 41.41 -11.59
C ILE A 355 35.00 40.81 -10.17
N VAL A 356 36.23 40.62 -9.69
CA VAL A 356 36.47 40.06 -8.34
C VAL A 356 35.87 40.93 -7.24
N THR A 357 35.90 42.25 -7.39
CA THR A 357 35.28 43.16 -6.41
C THR A 357 33.77 42.95 -6.33
N GLY A 358 33.09 42.76 -7.47
CA GLY A 358 31.67 42.44 -7.49
C GLY A 358 31.33 41.06 -6.90
N GLN A 359 32.22 40.07 -7.06
CA GLN A 359 32.05 38.74 -6.46
C GLN A 359 32.20 38.76 -4.94
N ILE A 360 33.15 39.54 -4.42
CA ILE A 360 33.37 39.68 -2.96
C ILE A 360 32.22 40.44 -2.29
N ASN A 361 31.66 41.43 -2.97
CA ASN A 361 30.57 42.27 -2.44
C ASN A 361 29.18 41.63 -2.60
N GLY A 362 29.08 40.44 -3.20
CA GLY A 362 27.81 39.74 -3.45
C GLY A 362 26.94 40.43 -4.51
N ASP A 363 27.52 41.29 -5.37
CA ASP A 363 26.77 42.01 -6.41
C ASP A 363 26.19 41.05 -7.46
N TYR A 364 26.85 39.90 -7.70
CA TYR A 364 26.39 38.86 -8.62
C TYR A 364 25.51 37.78 -7.95
N PHE A 365 25.30 37.85 -6.64
CA PHE A 365 24.46 36.89 -5.91
C PHE A 365 22.98 37.12 -6.21
N GLU A 366 22.55 38.39 -6.23
CA GLU A 366 21.17 38.78 -6.54
C GLU A 366 20.80 38.48 -8.01
N ASP A 367 21.77 38.54 -8.92
CA ASP A 367 21.60 38.14 -10.32
C ASP A 367 21.42 36.62 -10.48
N SER A 368 22.10 35.82 -9.63
CA SER A 368 22.06 34.36 -9.67
C SER A 368 20.83 33.78 -8.95
N PHE A 369 20.37 34.44 -7.88
CA PHE A 369 19.18 34.06 -7.10
C PHE A 369 18.20 35.23 -6.99
N PRO A 370 17.44 35.54 -8.08
CA PRO A 370 16.51 36.65 -8.08
C PRO A 370 15.38 36.39 -7.08
N GLY A 371 15.39 37.11 -5.97
CA GLY A 371 14.45 36.94 -4.86
C GLY A 371 15.06 36.40 -3.57
N CYS A 372 16.37 36.14 -3.53
CA CYS A 372 17.12 35.93 -2.30
C CYS A 372 17.76 37.25 -1.86
N ASP A 373 17.47 37.71 -0.64
CA ASP A 373 17.98 39.00 -0.16
C ASP A 373 19.52 38.96 -0.05
N LYS A 374 20.16 40.04 -0.51
CA LYS A 374 21.62 40.22 -0.47
C LYS A 374 22.15 40.20 0.96
N ASP A 375 21.34 40.58 1.96
CA ASP A 375 21.71 40.51 3.36
C ASP A 375 22.06 39.08 3.83
N TYR A 376 21.57 38.05 3.12
CA TYR A 376 21.86 36.64 3.42
C TYR A 376 23.07 36.07 2.66
N PHE A 377 23.79 36.87 1.86
CA PHE A 377 24.94 36.44 1.06
C PHE A 377 26.04 35.74 1.87
N ILE A 378 26.30 36.19 3.10
CA ILE A 378 27.32 35.59 3.97
C ILE A 378 26.86 34.20 4.43
N THR A 379 25.59 34.06 4.82
CA THR A 379 25.03 32.80 5.30
C THR A 379 24.86 31.79 4.18
N SER A 380 24.42 32.23 2.99
CA SER A 380 24.32 31.37 1.80
C SER A 380 25.67 30.83 1.35
N LYS A 381 26.77 31.55 1.59
CA LYS A 381 28.12 31.05 1.28
C LYS A 381 28.49 29.80 2.07
N GLU A 382 27.96 29.63 3.28
CA GLU A 382 28.24 28.49 4.15
C GLU A 382 27.22 27.35 3.97
N ARG A 383 25.96 27.66 3.65
CA ARG A 383 24.83 26.71 3.67
C ARG A 383 24.26 26.32 2.29
N PHE A 384 24.83 26.78 1.19
CA PHE A 384 24.36 26.39 -0.15
C PHE A 384 25.20 25.25 -0.72
N GLY A 385 24.52 24.20 -1.17
CA GLY A 385 25.13 23.06 -1.86
C GLY A 385 25.99 22.20 -0.94
N ASP A 386 25.67 22.17 0.35
CA ASP A 386 26.36 21.32 1.34
C ASP A 386 25.57 20.03 1.67
N GLU A 387 24.51 19.77 0.90
CA GLU A 387 23.61 18.62 1.01
C GLU A 387 22.77 18.58 2.30
N LYS A 388 22.75 19.67 3.10
CA LYS A 388 21.93 19.76 4.32
C LYS A 388 20.84 20.82 4.22
N CYS A 389 19.64 20.47 4.68
CA CYS A 389 18.52 21.39 4.77
C CYS A 389 18.41 22.02 6.15
N TYR A 390 18.80 23.29 6.24
CA TYR A 390 18.71 24.11 7.44
C TYR A 390 17.38 24.88 7.54
N GLY A 391 16.66 25.12 6.45
CA GLY A 391 15.36 25.80 6.53
C GLY A 391 15.44 27.34 6.61
N GLY A 392 14.52 27.96 7.35
CA GLY A 392 14.52 29.41 7.60
C GLY A 392 14.40 30.29 6.35
N HIS A 393 15.15 31.41 6.35
CA HIS A 393 15.10 32.44 5.29
C HIS A 393 15.70 32.00 3.95
N LEU A 394 16.56 30.99 3.96
CA LEU A 394 17.21 30.48 2.74
C LEU A 394 16.38 29.37 2.08
N ASN A 395 15.46 28.73 2.82
CA ASN A 395 14.54 27.73 2.29
C ASN A 395 13.31 28.38 1.61
N THR A 396 13.57 29.19 0.59
CA THR A 396 12.53 29.88 -0.20
C THR A 396 12.72 29.63 -1.69
N ILE A 397 11.65 29.84 -2.47
CA ILE A 397 11.71 29.72 -3.93
C ILE A 397 12.76 30.70 -4.51
N GLY A 398 12.88 31.91 -3.95
CA GLY A 398 13.83 32.92 -4.40
C GLY A 398 15.30 32.54 -4.16
N CYS A 399 15.58 31.83 -3.07
CA CYS A 399 16.91 31.29 -2.74
C CYS A 399 17.15 29.87 -3.29
N GLY A 400 16.25 29.36 -4.15
CA GLY A 400 16.38 28.01 -4.73
C GLY A 400 16.29 26.87 -3.71
N PHE A 401 15.63 27.09 -2.56
CA PHE A 401 15.56 26.15 -1.42
C PHE A 401 16.95 25.77 -0.91
N GLU A 402 17.70 26.74 -0.39
CA GLU A 402 19.11 26.57 0.04
C GLU A 402 20.00 26.06 -1.09
N GLY A 403 19.86 26.64 -2.30
CA GLY A 403 20.63 26.18 -3.46
C GLY A 403 20.30 24.75 -3.91
N GLY A 404 19.20 24.17 -3.43
CA GLY A 404 18.70 22.85 -3.81
C GLY A 404 18.68 21.83 -2.68
N ASP A 405 19.34 22.11 -1.55
CA ASP A 405 19.50 21.15 -0.44
C ASP A 405 18.15 20.82 0.23
N CYS A 406 17.24 21.79 0.32
CA CYS A 406 15.92 21.58 0.94
C CYS A 406 14.84 20.99 0.02
N ILE A 407 15.15 20.56 -1.21
CA ILE A 407 14.11 20.08 -2.14
C ILE A 407 13.41 18.82 -1.62
N ASN A 408 14.17 17.82 -1.15
CA ASN A 408 13.60 16.57 -0.65
C ASN A 408 12.79 16.77 0.63
N PHE A 409 13.32 17.59 1.55
CA PHE A 409 12.60 17.98 2.77
C PHE A 409 11.27 18.65 2.43
N ASN A 410 11.27 19.61 1.50
CA ASN A 410 10.05 20.32 1.07
C ASN A 410 9.06 19.44 0.30
N LEU A 411 9.49 18.31 -0.27
CA LEU A 411 8.60 17.32 -0.85
C LEU A 411 7.90 16.49 0.22
N ALA A 412 8.62 16.11 1.28
CA ALA A 412 8.08 15.38 2.41
C ALA A 412 7.17 16.26 3.29
N TYR A 413 7.62 17.47 3.62
CA TYR A 413 6.93 18.39 4.53
C TYR A 413 6.67 19.75 3.84
N PRO A 414 5.76 19.81 2.86
CA PRO A 414 5.58 20.98 2.00
C PRO A 414 5.12 22.25 2.73
N LEU A 415 4.49 22.08 3.90
CA LEU A 415 3.98 23.16 4.74
C LEU A 415 4.96 23.59 5.84
N CYS A 416 6.03 22.83 6.11
CA CYS A 416 6.96 23.06 7.23
C CYS A 416 7.98 24.14 6.86
N LYS A 417 7.49 25.38 6.72
CA LYS A 417 8.26 26.52 6.24
C LYS A 417 7.97 27.75 7.08
N GLY A 418 9.00 28.48 7.43
CA GLY A 418 8.90 29.70 8.21
C GLY A 418 10.27 30.23 8.58
N GLU A 419 10.37 31.55 8.76
CA GLU A 419 11.63 32.24 9.09
C GLU A 419 12.27 31.73 10.39
N ASN A 420 11.45 31.24 11.32
CA ASN A 420 11.87 30.72 12.62
C ASN A 420 12.07 29.20 12.65
N LEU A 421 11.82 28.49 11.55
CA LEU A 421 11.96 27.02 11.46
C LEU A 421 13.34 26.70 10.89
N ILE A 422 14.33 26.57 11.78
CA ILE A 422 15.75 26.39 11.46
C ILE A 422 16.17 24.98 11.90
N ASP A 423 17.13 24.39 11.20
CA ASP A 423 17.64 23.03 11.41
C ASP A 423 16.55 21.95 11.25
N VAL A 424 15.70 22.14 10.23
CA VAL A 424 14.50 21.33 10.01
C VAL A 424 14.80 19.85 9.73
N GLU A 425 15.90 19.53 9.06
CA GLU A 425 16.29 18.14 8.77
C GLU A 425 16.80 17.39 10.01
N GLU A 426 17.36 18.09 11.00
CA GLU A 426 17.87 17.47 12.23
C GLU A 426 16.77 17.23 13.28
N ASN A 427 15.70 18.03 13.22
CA ASN A 427 14.66 18.03 14.24
C ASN A 427 13.36 17.33 13.79
N VAL A 428 12.92 17.52 12.54
CA VAL A 428 11.64 16.99 12.06
C VAL A 428 11.74 15.52 11.67
N GLY A 429 10.96 14.64 12.31
CA GLY A 429 10.90 13.20 11.98
C GLY A 429 12.12 12.42 12.47
N ASN A 430 12.79 12.89 13.53
CA ASN A 430 13.98 12.27 14.12
C ASN A 430 13.67 11.24 15.22
N GLY A 431 12.40 11.00 15.55
CA GLY A 431 11.94 10.09 16.59
C GLY A 431 11.85 10.72 17.99
N MET A 432 12.10 12.02 18.15
CA MET A 432 12.05 12.75 19.42
C MET A 432 11.19 13.99 19.28
N CYS A 433 10.11 14.08 20.05
CA CYS A 433 9.22 15.23 19.99
C CYS A 433 9.90 16.57 20.36
N ASP A 434 10.00 17.46 19.38
CA ASP A 434 10.43 18.85 19.49
C ASP A 434 9.21 19.80 19.47
N ASP A 435 9.00 20.51 20.58
CA ASP A 435 7.90 21.48 20.75
C ASP A 435 7.89 22.58 19.68
N THR A 436 9.04 22.92 19.09
CA THR A 436 9.17 23.93 18.03
C THR A 436 8.50 23.46 16.74
N PHE A 437 8.59 22.17 16.45
CA PHE A 437 8.08 21.53 15.24
C PHE A 437 6.76 20.79 15.48
N ASN A 438 6.28 20.74 16.72
CA ASN A 438 4.95 20.24 17.10
C ASN A 438 3.80 21.16 16.63
N ILE A 439 3.77 21.45 15.34
CA ILE A 439 2.78 22.30 14.68
C ILE A 439 2.26 21.57 13.45
N TYR A 440 1.02 21.83 13.06
CA TYR A 440 0.38 21.14 11.93
C TYR A 440 1.17 21.33 10.61
N GLN A 441 1.88 22.46 10.46
CA GLN A 441 2.70 22.75 9.29
C GLN A 441 3.86 21.75 9.11
N CYS A 442 4.38 21.22 10.22
CA CYS A 442 5.48 20.26 10.24
C CYS A 442 5.00 18.85 10.59
N ASP A 443 3.70 18.59 10.38
CA ASP A 443 3.07 17.30 10.68
C ASP A 443 3.32 16.82 12.12
N PHE A 444 3.32 17.76 13.07
CA PHE A 444 3.62 17.50 14.48
C PHE A 444 4.99 16.83 14.65
N ASP A 445 6.02 17.52 14.18
CA ASP A 445 7.41 17.09 14.20
C ASP A 445 7.68 15.83 13.36
N GLY A 446 7.16 15.80 12.14
CA GLY A 446 7.29 14.66 11.24
C GLY A 446 6.57 13.41 11.77
N GLY A 447 5.56 13.61 12.61
CA GLY A 447 4.83 12.56 13.31
C GLY A 447 5.49 12.10 14.61
N ASP A 448 6.45 12.84 15.18
CA ASP A 448 7.10 12.46 16.45
C ASP A 448 6.36 12.97 17.70
N CYS A 449 5.48 13.96 17.55
CA CYS A 449 4.75 14.59 18.65
C CYS A 449 3.25 14.27 18.68
N CYS A 450 2.69 14.21 19.89
CA CYS A 450 1.23 14.21 20.08
C CYS A 450 0.64 15.60 19.78
N PRO A 451 -0.41 15.71 18.93
CA PRO A 451 -1.06 16.97 18.61
C PRO A 451 -1.54 17.78 19.82
N TYR A 452 -1.23 19.08 19.89
CA TYR A 452 -1.67 20.00 20.96
C TYR A 452 -3.19 20.12 21.16
N LYS A 453 -3.98 19.70 20.19
CA LYS A 453 -5.45 19.65 20.33
C LYS A 453 -5.85 18.50 21.25
N ILE A 454 -5.23 17.33 21.07
CA ILE A 454 -5.46 16.13 21.88
C ILE A 454 -4.98 16.38 23.32
N GLN A 455 -3.78 16.95 23.49
CA GLN A 455 -3.25 17.27 24.82
C GLN A 455 -4.13 18.22 25.66
N ARG A 456 -5.07 18.93 25.03
CA ARG A 456 -6.03 19.83 25.68
C ARG A 456 -7.46 19.28 25.72
N ASP A 457 -7.67 18.09 25.16
CA ASP A 457 -8.92 17.38 25.34
C ASP A 457 -9.08 17.01 26.82
N ALA A 458 -10.33 17.00 27.30
CA ALA A 458 -10.61 16.70 28.69
C ALA A 458 -10.43 15.21 29.01
N SER A 459 -10.53 14.34 28.00
CA SER A 459 -10.31 12.90 28.09
C SER A 459 -8.82 12.53 28.13
N PHE A 460 -7.93 13.40 27.65
CA PHE A 460 -6.50 13.07 27.59
C PHE A 460 -5.87 12.94 28.98
N GLY A 461 -5.46 11.73 29.36
CA GLY A 461 -4.89 11.46 30.67
C GLY A 461 -5.90 11.54 31.83
N ASP A 462 -7.17 11.22 31.59
CA ASP A 462 -8.24 11.32 32.58
C ASP A 462 -8.35 10.11 33.54
N GLY A 463 -7.53 9.08 33.31
CA GLY A 463 -7.51 7.80 34.02
C GLY A 463 -8.28 6.68 33.30
N GLN A 464 -8.85 6.94 32.14
CA GLN A 464 -9.51 5.95 31.27
C GLN A 464 -8.69 5.76 29.99
N CYS A 465 -8.76 4.58 29.39
CA CYS A 465 -8.03 4.33 28.16
C CYS A 465 -8.89 4.76 26.96
N ASP A 466 -8.80 6.04 26.59
CA ASP A 466 -9.56 6.56 25.45
C ASP A 466 -8.92 6.18 24.11
N GLY A 467 -9.73 5.62 23.22
CA GLY A 467 -9.38 5.25 21.85
C GLY A 467 -9.15 6.46 20.93
N GLY A 468 -8.87 6.17 19.65
CA GLY A 468 -8.58 7.18 18.64
C GLY A 468 -7.14 7.69 18.72
N GLU A 469 -6.87 8.89 18.19
CA GLU A 469 -5.52 9.45 18.08
C GLU A 469 -4.76 9.57 19.42
N MET A 470 -5.48 9.66 20.56
CA MET A 470 -4.86 9.71 21.89
C MET A 470 -4.30 8.38 22.38
N SER A 471 -4.88 7.25 21.93
CA SER A 471 -4.37 5.90 22.24
C SER A 471 -3.07 5.54 21.52
N THR A 472 -2.52 6.43 20.69
CA THR A 472 -1.28 6.19 19.94
C THR A 472 -0.04 6.26 20.83
N ARG A 473 1.04 5.60 20.39
CA ARG A 473 2.36 5.67 21.03
C ARG A 473 2.88 7.11 21.12
N LEU A 474 2.56 7.95 20.14
CA LEU A 474 2.94 9.37 20.09
C LEU A 474 2.31 10.16 21.25
N CYS A 475 1.07 9.81 21.59
CA CYS A 475 0.33 10.37 22.72
C CYS A 475 0.54 9.59 24.03
N LEU A 476 1.61 8.79 24.10
CA LEU A 476 1.98 7.96 25.26
C LEU A 476 0.86 7.02 25.71
N TYR A 477 0.05 6.53 24.78
CA TYR A 477 -1.11 5.67 25.05
C TYR A 477 -2.04 6.36 26.05
N ASP A 478 -2.57 7.50 25.62
CA ASP A 478 -3.44 8.39 26.40
C ASP A 478 -2.80 8.85 27.71
N ASN A 479 -1.61 9.47 27.58
CA ASN A 479 -0.79 9.92 28.71
C ASN A 479 -0.51 8.81 29.76
N GLY A 480 -0.55 7.55 29.31
CA GLY A 480 -0.27 6.37 30.09
C GLY A 480 -1.49 5.62 30.62
N ASP A 481 -2.71 6.10 30.36
CA ASP A 481 -3.93 5.43 30.83
C ASP A 481 -4.17 4.10 30.11
N CYS A 482 -3.78 4.00 28.83
CA CYS A 482 -3.81 2.76 28.06
C CYS A 482 -2.60 1.83 28.29
N ASN A 483 -1.67 2.14 29.21
CA ASN A 483 -0.49 1.28 29.46
C ASN A 483 -0.86 -0.14 29.90
N THR A 484 -1.93 -0.29 30.68
CA THR A 484 -2.41 -1.60 31.11
C THR A 484 -2.86 -2.44 29.92
N LEU A 485 -3.56 -1.82 28.96
CA LEU A 485 -3.97 -2.46 27.72
C LEU A 485 -2.76 -2.92 26.90
N VAL A 486 -1.76 -2.05 26.72
CA VAL A 486 -0.53 -2.38 25.98
C VAL A 486 0.26 -3.51 26.66
N SER A 487 0.24 -3.56 28.00
CA SER A 487 0.88 -4.63 28.77
C SER A 487 0.15 -5.97 28.64
N ASP A 488 -1.18 -5.98 28.71
CA ASP A 488 -2.00 -7.18 28.61
C ASP A 488 -2.09 -7.69 27.16
N PHE A 489 -2.04 -6.78 26.19
CA PHE A 489 -2.27 -7.02 24.76
C PHE A 489 -1.21 -6.32 23.87
N PRO A 490 0.05 -6.77 23.90
CA PRO A 490 1.15 -6.12 23.18
C PRO A 490 1.04 -6.21 21.65
N GLU A 491 0.18 -7.08 21.11
CA GLU A 491 -0.07 -7.23 19.68
C GLU A 491 -1.22 -6.33 19.18
N CYS A 492 -1.87 -5.55 20.05
CA CYS A 492 -2.93 -4.63 19.66
C CYS A 492 -2.34 -3.48 18.81
N PRO A 493 -2.77 -3.31 17.54
CA PRO A 493 -2.19 -2.31 16.65
C PRO A 493 -2.80 -0.91 16.87
N LEU A 494 -2.69 -0.38 18.11
CA LEU A 494 -3.31 0.89 18.51
C LEU A 494 -3.02 2.04 17.55
N ASP A 495 -1.75 2.19 17.13
CA ASP A 495 -1.33 3.25 16.19
C ASP A 495 -2.07 3.18 14.84
N THR A 496 -2.37 1.97 14.36
CA THR A 496 -3.07 1.78 13.09
C THR A 496 -4.58 1.95 13.25
N LEU A 497 -5.13 1.47 14.37
CA LEU A 497 -6.57 1.56 14.65
C LEU A 497 -6.99 3.00 14.98
N ALA A 498 -6.16 3.75 15.70
CA ALA A 498 -6.40 5.12 16.12
C ALA A 498 -6.79 6.07 14.97
N ASN A 499 -6.18 5.89 13.80
CA ASN A 499 -6.40 6.75 12.63
C ASN A 499 -7.59 6.29 11.75
N MET A 500 -8.28 5.23 12.14
CA MET A 500 -9.46 4.74 11.42
C MET A 500 -10.74 5.42 11.89
N SER A 501 -11.67 5.65 10.96
CA SER A 501 -13.00 6.13 11.31
C SER A 501 -13.72 5.14 12.24
N GLY A 502 -14.28 5.65 13.34
CA GLY A 502 -14.99 4.84 14.35
C GLY A 502 -14.12 4.39 15.53
N SER A 503 -12.88 4.89 15.64
CA SER A 503 -12.00 4.63 16.79
C SER A 503 -12.13 5.68 17.91
N ASP A 504 -12.63 6.87 17.60
CA ASP A 504 -12.83 7.94 18.58
C ASP A 504 -14.07 7.69 19.46
N GLY A 505 -13.98 8.06 20.75
CA GLY A 505 -15.10 7.95 21.70
C GLY A 505 -15.42 6.51 22.12
N ILE A 506 -14.42 5.63 22.06
CA ILE A 506 -14.40 4.29 22.63
C ILE A 506 -13.50 4.33 23.86
N ILE A 507 -13.97 3.79 24.97
CA ILE A 507 -13.17 3.67 26.19
C ILE A 507 -12.82 2.20 26.37
N ILE A 508 -11.55 1.86 26.22
CA ILE A 508 -11.13 0.46 26.17
C ILE A 508 -10.96 -0.09 27.60
N GLY A 509 -11.69 -1.14 27.96
CA GLY A 509 -11.60 -1.78 29.26
C GLY A 509 -12.48 -1.14 30.34
N ASP A 510 -13.55 -0.43 29.98
CA ASP A 510 -14.50 0.19 30.91
C ASP A 510 -15.63 -0.75 31.37
N GLY A 511 -15.68 -1.97 30.83
CA GLY A 511 -16.71 -2.96 31.11
C GLY A 511 -17.95 -2.84 30.20
N VAL A 512 -17.94 -1.94 29.23
CA VAL A 512 -18.96 -1.77 28.21
C VAL A 512 -18.37 -2.14 26.86
N CYS A 513 -19.00 -3.09 26.16
CA CYS A 513 -18.62 -3.39 24.78
C CYS A 513 -19.08 -2.23 23.88
N ASP A 514 -18.27 -1.19 23.64
CA ASP A 514 -18.57 -0.19 22.62
C ASP A 514 -18.45 -0.74 21.19
N GLY A 515 -17.73 -1.87 21.04
CA GLY A 515 -17.42 -2.46 19.74
C GLY A 515 -16.38 -1.63 18.98
N GLY A 516 -16.50 -1.56 17.65
CA GLY A 516 -15.58 -0.75 16.86
C GLY A 516 -14.28 -1.47 16.51
N ARG A 517 -13.28 -0.66 16.15
CA ARG A 517 -11.97 -1.12 15.65
C ARG A 517 -11.14 -1.86 16.70
N TYR A 518 -11.41 -1.63 17.98
CA TYR A 518 -10.72 -2.28 19.10
C TYR A 518 -11.36 -3.64 19.48
N GLY A 519 -12.49 -4.02 18.87
CA GLY A 519 -13.16 -5.31 19.05
C GLY A 519 -12.47 -6.51 18.39
N ILE A 520 -11.14 -6.47 18.24
CA ILE A 520 -10.34 -7.54 17.62
C ILE A 520 -9.56 -8.35 18.66
N GLU A 521 -9.20 -9.58 18.31
CA GLU A 521 -8.51 -10.52 19.20
C GLU A 521 -7.21 -9.94 19.76
N SER A 522 -6.41 -9.27 18.94
CA SER A 522 -5.13 -8.71 19.36
C SER A 522 -5.26 -7.57 20.37
N CYS A 523 -6.44 -6.98 20.51
CA CYS A 523 -6.79 -5.96 21.51
C CYS A 523 -7.67 -6.52 22.64
N GLY A 524 -7.79 -7.86 22.72
CA GLY A 524 -8.57 -8.51 23.76
C GLY A 524 -10.08 -8.35 23.61
N PHE A 525 -10.56 -7.99 22.42
CA PHE A 525 -11.95 -7.59 22.17
C PHE A 525 -12.35 -6.42 23.09
N GLU A 526 -11.74 -5.26 22.82
CA GLU A 526 -11.95 -4.03 23.60
C GLU A 526 -11.58 -4.22 25.08
N GLY A 527 -10.34 -4.63 25.36
CA GLY A 527 -9.89 -4.73 26.76
C GLY A 527 -10.62 -5.80 27.59
N LYS A 528 -11.26 -6.77 26.92
CA LYS A 528 -12.13 -7.84 27.47
C LYS A 528 -13.58 -7.42 27.74
N ASP A 529 -14.01 -6.27 27.22
CA ASP A 529 -15.39 -5.80 27.37
C ASP A 529 -16.35 -6.45 26.37
N CYS A 530 -15.87 -6.72 25.16
CA CYS A 530 -16.62 -7.46 24.15
C CYS A 530 -16.36 -8.96 24.18
N ASN A 531 -17.40 -9.74 23.84
CA ASN A 531 -17.21 -11.15 23.52
C ASN A 531 -16.77 -11.31 22.06
N ILE A 532 -16.11 -12.44 21.77
CA ILE A 532 -15.80 -12.85 20.39
C ILE A 532 -17.07 -12.80 19.55
N GLY A 533 -17.02 -12.15 18.38
CA GLY A 533 -18.16 -12.07 17.47
C GLY A 533 -19.29 -11.15 17.90
N GLN A 534 -19.15 -10.42 19.00
CA GLN A 534 -20.18 -9.50 19.48
C GLN A 534 -20.29 -8.26 18.58
N ILE A 535 -21.53 -7.85 18.34
CA ILE A 535 -21.86 -6.71 17.47
C ILE A 535 -22.37 -5.59 18.34
N GLY A 536 -21.52 -4.58 18.52
CA GLY A 536 -21.81 -3.43 19.36
C GLY A 536 -22.18 -3.81 20.79
N GLN A 537 -22.75 -2.82 21.48
CA GLN A 537 -23.06 -2.93 22.90
C GLN A 537 -24.24 -3.84 23.23
N ASP A 538 -24.23 -4.34 24.47
CA ASP A 538 -25.35 -5.05 25.07
C ASP A 538 -26.62 -4.19 25.06
N LEU A 539 -27.74 -4.77 24.62
CA LEU A 539 -29.04 -4.11 24.70
C LEU A 539 -29.69 -4.41 26.06
N SER A 540 -29.28 -3.66 27.08
CA SER A 540 -29.70 -3.86 28.47
C SER A 540 -31.03 -3.18 28.81
N HIS A 541 -31.78 -3.84 29.69
CA HIS A 541 -33.13 -3.47 30.11
C HIS A 541 -33.30 -3.62 31.63
N ASP A 542 -33.33 -2.48 32.30
CA ASP A 542 -33.49 -2.41 33.76
C ASP A 542 -34.85 -2.90 34.23
N ASN A 543 -34.84 -3.65 35.34
CA ASN A 543 -36.06 -4.10 36.04
C ASN A 543 -37.04 -4.90 35.15
N VAL A 544 -36.54 -5.50 34.06
CA VAL A 544 -37.30 -6.43 33.22
C VAL A 544 -36.95 -7.85 33.66
N PRO A 545 -37.90 -8.62 34.21
CA PRO A 545 -37.69 -10.03 34.52
C PRO A 545 -37.40 -10.86 33.26
N PRO A 546 -36.61 -11.94 33.38
CA PRO A 546 -36.11 -12.72 32.24
C PRO A 546 -37.20 -13.29 31.33
N PHE A 547 -38.34 -13.71 31.92
CA PHE A 547 -39.46 -14.30 31.19
C PHE A 547 -40.35 -13.28 30.45
N LEU A 548 -40.12 -11.98 30.67
CA LEU A 548 -40.91 -10.89 30.11
C LEU A 548 -40.24 -10.22 28.90
N LEU A 549 -38.99 -10.58 28.58
CA LEU A 549 -38.29 -10.09 27.41
C LEU A 549 -38.46 -11.06 26.22
N LYS A 550 -38.93 -10.56 25.08
CA LYS A 550 -38.93 -11.28 23.80
C LYS A 550 -38.21 -10.46 22.75
N SER A 551 -37.29 -11.10 22.02
CA SER A 551 -36.51 -10.43 20.98
C SER A 551 -36.80 -11.02 19.61
N ARG A 552 -36.82 -10.16 18.59
CA ARG A 552 -36.86 -10.57 17.18
C ARG A 552 -35.83 -9.76 16.41
N ILE A 553 -35.26 -10.40 15.39
CA ILE A 553 -34.21 -9.81 14.55
C ILE A 553 -34.68 -9.77 13.08
N SER A 554 -34.28 -8.73 12.35
CA SER A 554 -34.55 -8.63 10.90
C SER A 554 -33.78 -9.69 10.09
N LYS A 555 -34.18 -9.86 8.82
CA LYS A 555 -33.60 -10.83 7.89
C LYS A 555 -32.10 -10.64 7.69
N ASP A 556 -31.66 -9.39 7.59
CA ASP A 556 -30.27 -8.94 7.42
C ASP A 556 -29.55 -8.72 8.76
N GLY A 557 -30.26 -8.89 9.88
CA GLY A 557 -29.69 -8.70 11.19
C GLY A 557 -29.41 -7.26 11.62
N SER A 558 -29.78 -6.26 10.79
CA SER A 558 -29.52 -4.84 11.07
C SER A 558 -30.46 -4.22 12.11
N ARG A 559 -31.53 -4.92 12.50
CA ARG A 559 -32.54 -4.43 13.45
C ARG A 559 -32.91 -5.48 14.48
N VAL A 560 -33.07 -5.03 15.72
CA VAL A 560 -33.58 -5.83 16.83
C VAL A 560 -34.78 -5.14 17.45
N VAL A 561 -35.83 -5.91 17.72
CA VAL A 561 -37.03 -5.45 18.40
C VAL A 561 -37.21 -6.24 19.68
N ALA A 562 -37.36 -5.53 20.78
CA ALA A 562 -37.51 -6.07 22.13
C ALA A 562 -38.88 -5.70 22.68
N GLY A 563 -39.74 -6.69 22.89
CA GLY A 563 -41.00 -6.54 23.61
C GLY A 563 -40.79 -6.82 25.09
N MET A 564 -41.25 -5.91 25.95
CA MET A 564 -41.09 -6.01 27.41
C MET A 564 -42.31 -5.52 28.19
N TYR A 565 -42.40 -5.97 29.44
CA TYR A 565 -43.41 -5.58 30.41
C TYR A 565 -42.76 -4.71 31.50
N LEU A 566 -43.22 -3.47 31.65
CA LEU A 566 -42.78 -2.63 32.76
C LEU A 566 -43.73 -2.79 33.94
N ALA A 567 -43.22 -3.29 35.07
CA ALA A 567 -43.90 -3.22 36.36
C ALA A 567 -43.64 -1.84 36.98
N ASN A 568 -44.69 -1.05 37.20
CA ASN A 568 -44.55 0.24 37.85
C ASN A 568 -44.72 0.04 39.37
N GLU A 569 -43.74 0.39 40.20
CA GLU A 569 -43.79 0.15 41.66
C GLU A 569 -44.97 0.84 42.37
N LYS A 570 -45.56 1.86 41.75
CA LYS A 570 -46.66 2.67 42.32
C LYS A 570 -48.03 2.40 41.70
N ASP A 571 -48.10 1.63 40.61
CA ASP A 571 -49.33 1.39 39.88
C ASP A 571 -49.32 -0.04 39.32
N THR A 572 -50.30 -0.85 39.70
CA THR A 572 -50.41 -2.26 39.30
C THR A 572 -50.71 -2.44 37.80
N SER A 573 -50.78 -1.36 37.02
CA SER A 573 -50.94 -1.38 35.58
C SER A 573 -49.63 -1.75 34.86
N LEU A 574 -49.50 -3.03 34.46
CA LEU A 574 -48.46 -3.46 33.52
C LEU A 574 -48.63 -2.69 32.21
N LYS A 575 -47.60 -2.00 31.74
CA LYS A 575 -47.59 -1.35 30.42
C LYS A 575 -46.69 -2.12 29.46
N GLY A 576 -47.22 -2.39 28.27
CA GLY A 576 -46.48 -2.98 27.18
C GLY A 576 -45.57 -1.96 26.50
N LEU A 577 -44.26 -2.24 26.46
CA LEU A 577 -43.26 -1.43 25.80
C LEU A 577 -42.56 -2.24 24.69
N VAL A 578 -42.44 -1.65 23.50
CA VAL A 578 -41.62 -2.21 22.43
C VAL A 578 -40.48 -1.25 22.13
N LYS A 579 -39.25 -1.68 22.43
CA LYS A 579 -38.03 -0.99 22.06
C LYS A 579 -37.52 -1.52 20.72
N ASN A 580 -36.95 -0.62 19.92
CA ASN A 580 -36.44 -0.94 18.59
C ASN A 580 -35.02 -0.41 18.48
N TYR A 581 -34.13 -1.22 17.91
CA TYR A 581 -32.72 -0.91 17.76
C TYR A 581 -32.32 -1.08 16.30
N SER A 582 -31.51 -0.15 15.80
CA SER A 582 -30.90 -0.21 14.48
C SER A 582 -29.39 -0.18 14.63
N TYR A 583 -28.70 -1.08 13.95
CA TYR A 583 -27.25 -1.08 13.94
C TYR A 583 -26.72 0.01 13.00
N ASN A 584 -25.78 0.82 13.48
CA ASN A 584 -25.06 1.79 12.67
C ASN A 584 -23.69 1.19 12.30
N SER A 585 -23.52 0.80 11.04
CA SER A 585 -22.27 0.18 10.57
C SER A 585 -21.07 1.12 10.51
N THR A 586 -21.26 2.44 10.58
CA THR A 586 -20.17 3.42 10.58
C THR A 586 -19.61 3.64 11.97
N THR A 587 -20.47 3.68 12.98
CA THR A 587 -20.06 3.84 14.39
C THR A 587 -19.96 2.51 15.12
N GLU A 588 -20.34 1.40 14.46
CA GLU A 588 -20.41 0.04 15.00
C GLU A 588 -21.24 -0.13 16.29
N LYS A 589 -22.17 0.79 16.54
CA LYS A 589 -23.03 0.83 17.74
C LYS A 589 -24.51 0.61 17.40
N TRP A 590 -25.25 0.01 18.32
CA TRP A 590 -26.70 -0.03 18.27
C TRP A 590 -27.30 1.32 18.66
N VAL A 591 -28.21 1.82 17.82
CA VAL A 591 -28.95 3.05 18.07
C VAL A 591 -30.39 2.70 18.42
N GLN A 592 -30.84 3.11 19.60
CA GLN A 592 -32.24 2.96 19.98
C GLN A 592 -33.11 3.94 19.17
N LEU A 593 -34.07 3.40 18.43
CA LEU A 593 -35.12 4.16 17.76
C LEU A 593 -36.25 4.46 18.73
N LYS A 594 -37.17 5.35 18.35
CA LYS A 594 -38.28 5.73 19.22
C LYS A 594 -39.15 4.53 19.61
N ASP A 595 -39.46 4.46 20.90
CA ASP A 595 -40.29 3.44 21.51
C ASP A 595 -41.74 3.45 20.97
N ILE A 596 -42.33 2.27 20.87
CA ILE A 596 -43.76 2.10 20.64
C ILE A 596 -44.42 1.79 21.98
N PHE A 597 -45.20 2.74 22.48
CA PHE A 597 -45.98 2.56 23.70
C PHE A 597 -47.36 1.99 23.38
N ASN A 598 -47.72 0.89 24.05
CA ASN A 598 -49.08 0.40 24.05
C ASN A 598 -49.75 0.77 25.39
N ASN A 599 -50.63 1.77 25.37
CA ASN A 599 -51.47 2.12 26.52
C ASN A 599 -52.53 1.03 26.74
N GLY A 600 -52.19 0.00 27.52
CA GLY A 600 -53.10 -1.06 27.93
C GLY A 600 -52.38 -2.16 28.70
N SER A 601 -53.06 -2.78 29.68
CA SER A 601 -52.51 -3.89 30.46
C SER A 601 -52.84 -5.25 29.83
N ALA A 602 -51.85 -6.14 29.92
CA ALA A 602 -51.81 -7.57 29.63
C ALA A 602 -51.61 -8.03 28.16
N SER A 603 -50.47 -8.74 27.98
CA SER A 603 -49.91 -9.43 26.80
C SER A 603 -49.41 -8.52 25.67
N THR A 604 -48.10 -8.26 25.58
CA THR A 604 -47.50 -7.74 24.34
C THR A 604 -46.87 -8.89 23.57
N THR A 605 -47.69 -9.59 22.81
CA THR A 605 -47.15 -10.37 21.70
C THR A 605 -46.65 -9.40 20.63
N ILE A 606 -45.48 -9.68 20.08
CA ILE A 606 -44.84 -8.87 19.05
C ILE A 606 -44.54 -9.78 17.86
N ALA A 607 -44.84 -9.27 16.67
CA ALA A 607 -44.41 -9.87 15.42
C ALA A 607 -43.77 -8.80 14.54
N ILE A 608 -42.71 -9.16 13.83
CA ILE A 608 -41.94 -8.26 12.98
C ILE A 608 -41.82 -8.86 11.59
N ASN A 609 -41.88 -8.01 10.57
CA ASN A 609 -41.60 -8.44 9.21
C ASN A 609 -40.09 -8.58 8.96
N TYR A 610 -39.71 -9.17 7.82
CA TYR A 610 -38.31 -9.47 7.50
C TYR A 610 -37.40 -8.25 7.51
N ASN A 611 -37.87 -7.11 7.00
CA ASN A 611 -37.04 -5.92 6.91
C ASN A 611 -37.00 -5.11 8.23
N GLY A 612 -37.69 -5.57 9.28
CA GLY A 612 -37.81 -4.82 10.54
C GLY A 612 -38.48 -3.46 10.40
N THR A 613 -39.33 -3.29 9.39
CA THR A 613 -40.01 -2.02 9.05
C THR A 613 -41.49 -2.04 9.40
N VAL A 614 -42.05 -3.21 9.69
CA VAL A 614 -43.44 -3.39 10.12
C VAL A 614 -43.44 -4.23 11.39
N VAL A 615 -44.12 -3.72 12.42
CA VAL A 615 -44.27 -4.38 13.73
C VAL A 615 -45.74 -4.45 14.07
N ALA A 616 -46.23 -5.65 14.36
CA ALA A 616 -47.55 -5.87 14.95
C ALA A 616 -47.39 -5.95 16.47
N VAL A 617 -48.22 -5.18 17.18
CA VAL A 617 -48.23 -5.12 18.65
C VAL A 617 -49.64 -5.39 19.13
N GLY A 618 -49.80 -6.37 20.01
CA GLY A 618 -51.09 -6.56 20.66
C GLY A 618 -51.13 -7.63 21.74
N PRO A 619 -52.31 -7.79 22.36
CA PRO A 619 -53.43 -6.87 22.28
C PRO A 619 -53.34 -5.69 23.26
N SER A 620 -54.15 -4.66 23.02
CA SER A 620 -54.27 -3.44 23.83
C SER A 620 -55.63 -3.37 24.51
N TYR A 621 -55.67 -3.30 25.85
CA TYR A 621 -56.89 -3.17 26.66
C TYR A 621 -57.18 -1.70 27.02
N ASN A 622 -58.40 -1.21 26.75
CA ASN A 622 -58.86 0.10 27.19
C ASN A 622 -59.75 -0.06 28.43
N GLN A 623 -59.23 0.23 29.64
CA GLN A 623 -60.08 0.39 30.83
C GLN A 623 -61.02 1.59 30.63
N LYS A 624 -62.30 1.35 30.36
CA LYS A 624 -63.34 2.35 30.67
C LYS A 624 -64.16 1.84 31.85
N THR A 625 -64.29 2.72 32.84
CA THR A 625 -65.13 2.56 34.03
C THR A 625 -66.60 2.42 33.65
N ASP A 626 -67.07 1.19 33.43
CA ASP A 626 -68.38 0.63 33.83
C ASP A 626 -68.58 -0.72 33.10
N MET A 627 -68.48 -1.82 33.86
CA MET A 627 -68.50 -3.21 33.38
C MET A 627 -69.87 -3.65 32.81
N SER A 628 -70.88 -2.77 32.86
CA SER A 628 -72.27 -3.08 32.54
C SER A 628 -72.76 -2.62 31.15
N THR A 629 -72.01 -1.78 30.42
CA THR A 629 -72.56 -1.14 29.20
C THR A 629 -71.77 -1.31 27.90
N ARG A 630 -70.59 -1.94 27.88
CA ARG A 630 -69.85 -2.35 26.66
C ARG A 630 -68.73 -3.34 27.02
N PRO A 631 -68.60 -4.51 26.36
CA PRO A 631 -67.43 -5.35 26.54
C PRO A 631 -66.19 -4.61 26.04
N ASP A 632 -65.08 -4.79 26.75
CA ASP A 632 -63.80 -4.16 26.44
C ASP A 632 -63.30 -4.57 25.05
N VAL A 633 -62.85 -3.59 24.26
CA VAL A 633 -62.38 -3.83 22.88
C VAL A 633 -60.90 -4.22 22.90
N ILE A 634 -60.63 -5.51 22.73
CA ILE A 634 -59.29 -6.09 22.62
C ILE A 634 -58.88 -6.12 21.14
N GLY A 635 -57.71 -5.59 20.80
CA GLY A 635 -57.26 -5.57 19.40
C GLY A 635 -55.76 -5.37 19.21
N VAL A 636 -55.30 -5.71 18.01
CA VAL A 636 -53.90 -5.62 17.56
C VAL A 636 -53.72 -4.37 16.70
N GLN A 637 -52.62 -3.66 16.92
CA GLN A 637 -52.22 -2.52 16.11
C GLN A 637 -50.92 -2.83 15.39
N VAL A 638 -50.92 -2.63 14.08
CA VAL A 638 -49.71 -2.72 13.25
C VAL A 638 -49.13 -1.31 13.05
N TYR A 639 -47.81 -1.23 13.06
CA TYR A 639 -47.04 -0.01 12.85
C TYR A 639 -46.05 -0.21 11.70
N ARG A 640 -45.77 0.85 10.94
CA ARG A 640 -44.73 0.91 9.93
C ARG A 640 -43.73 2.01 10.29
N LEU A 641 -42.44 1.72 10.17
CA LEU A 641 -41.38 2.70 10.37
C LEU A 641 -41.27 3.62 9.15
N SER A 642 -41.26 4.93 9.38
CA SER A 642 -40.83 5.92 8.40
C SER A 642 -39.30 5.93 8.34
N THR A 643 -38.74 5.64 7.16
CA THR A 643 -37.27 5.68 6.93
C THR A 643 -36.71 7.08 6.82
N VAL A 644 -37.57 8.11 6.77
CA VAL A 644 -37.14 9.52 6.68
C VAL A 644 -36.90 10.11 8.06
N ASP A 645 -37.83 9.85 9.01
CA ASP A 645 -37.81 10.48 10.33
C ASP A 645 -37.53 9.49 11.48
N ASN A 646 -37.34 8.21 11.16
CA ASN A 646 -37.19 7.11 12.14
C ASN A 646 -38.34 7.06 13.18
N GLN A 647 -39.56 7.40 12.74
CA GLN A 647 -40.77 7.38 13.57
C GLN A 647 -41.70 6.24 13.15
N TRP A 648 -42.37 5.63 14.13
CA TRP A 648 -43.41 4.63 13.89
C TRP A 648 -44.77 5.29 13.64
N ALA A 649 -45.41 4.92 12.53
CA ALA A 649 -46.77 5.33 12.19
C ALA A 649 -47.71 4.11 12.18
N LYS A 650 -48.98 4.30 12.52
CA LYS A 650 -49.98 3.21 12.47
C LYS A 650 -50.21 2.76 11.03
N LEU A 651 -50.17 1.46 10.79
CA LEU A 651 -50.44 0.81 9.51
C LEU A 651 -51.82 0.17 9.54
N GLY A 652 -52.76 0.77 8.81
CA GLY A 652 -54.16 0.35 8.75
C GLY A 652 -54.93 0.54 10.06
N GLN A 653 -56.18 0.08 10.05
CA GLN A 653 -57.06 0.12 11.21
C GLN A 653 -56.63 -0.90 12.28
N ARG A 654 -57.04 -0.67 13.53
CA ARG A 654 -56.88 -1.66 14.61
C ARG A 654 -57.71 -2.91 14.27
N VAL A 655 -57.09 -4.08 14.29
CA VAL A 655 -57.77 -5.36 14.04
C VAL A 655 -58.35 -5.87 15.35
N ILE A 656 -59.65 -6.12 15.38
CA ILE A 656 -60.43 -6.46 16.58
C ILE A 656 -61.15 -7.79 16.33
N ILE A 657 -61.19 -8.64 17.37
CA ILE A 657 -62.05 -9.82 17.43
C ILE A 657 -63.11 -9.52 18.49
N GLU A 658 -64.38 -9.46 18.11
CA GLU A 658 -65.51 -9.18 19.02
C GLU A 658 -65.76 -10.37 19.95
N HIS A 659 -66.07 -10.12 21.24
CA HIS A 659 -66.32 -11.16 22.25
C HIS A 659 -67.65 -10.92 22.99
N ASP A 660 -68.38 -12.01 23.28
CA ASP A 660 -69.67 -11.96 23.99
C ASP A 660 -69.52 -11.84 25.53
N ILE A 661 -68.42 -12.36 26.11
CA ILE A 661 -68.11 -12.36 27.56
C ILE A 661 -66.60 -12.18 27.71
N VAL A 662 -66.14 -11.42 28.70
CA VAL A 662 -64.70 -11.27 29.01
C VAL A 662 -64.19 -12.49 29.80
N PRO A 663 -63.39 -13.40 29.24
CA PRO A 663 -62.76 -14.46 30.00
C PRO A 663 -61.41 -13.97 30.52
N ASN A 664 -60.94 -14.53 31.65
CA ASN A 664 -59.60 -14.32 32.19
C ASN A 664 -58.53 -14.41 31.08
N LEU A 665 -57.81 -13.32 30.80
CA LEU A 665 -56.93 -13.18 29.62
C LEU A 665 -55.49 -13.62 29.91
N PRO A 666 -55.03 -14.70 29.25
CA PRO A 666 -53.68 -14.72 28.69
C PRO A 666 -53.65 -15.09 27.18
N GLY A 667 -52.74 -14.46 26.43
CA GLY A 667 -52.16 -15.06 25.21
C GLY A 667 -52.95 -14.92 23.90
N TYR A 668 -53.10 -13.70 23.38
CA TYR A 668 -53.23 -13.58 21.92
C TYR A 668 -51.85 -13.84 21.34
N ASN A 669 -51.70 -14.88 20.52
CA ASN A 669 -50.54 -15.01 19.67
C ASN A 669 -50.84 -14.33 18.34
N ILE A 670 -49.88 -13.54 17.85
CA ILE A 670 -49.94 -12.89 16.55
C ILE A 670 -48.72 -13.31 15.75
N ASP A 671 -48.87 -13.37 14.43
CA ASP A 671 -47.73 -13.48 13.53
C ASP A 671 -47.99 -12.69 12.25
N ILE A 672 -46.91 -12.29 11.57
CA ILE A 672 -46.96 -11.48 10.36
C ILE A 672 -46.01 -12.05 9.30
N THR A 673 -46.39 -11.95 8.02
CA THR A 673 -45.53 -12.37 6.90
C THR A 673 -44.30 -11.48 6.74
N ALA A 674 -43.31 -12.00 6.00
CA ALA A 674 -42.04 -11.35 5.71
C ALA A 674 -42.19 -9.95 5.10
N ASP A 675 -43.17 -9.76 4.23
CA ASP A 675 -43.50 -8.49 3.58
C ASP A 675 -44.31 -7.54 4.48
N GLY A 676 -44.84 -8.04 5.59
CA GLY A 676 -45.68 -7.30 6.53
C GLY A 676 -47.11 -7.06 6.05
N THR A 677 -47.60 -7.80 5.06
CA THR A 677 -48.92 -7.58 4.45
C THR A 677 -50.00 -8.55 4.93
N ARG A 678 -49.63 -9.69 5.52
CA ARG A 678 -50.57 -10.67 6.08
C ARG A 678 -50.35 -10.85 7.58
N LEU A 679 -51.44 -10.82 8.34
CA LEU A 679 -51.46 -10.87 9.80
C LEU A 679 -52.37 -12.01 10.27
N ALA A 680 -51.90 -12.85 11.18
CA ALA A 680 -52.71 -13.86 11.85
C ALA A 680 -52.89 -13.52 13.33
N LEU A 681 -54.08 -13.81 13.87
CA LEU A 681 -54.43 -13.58 15.27
C LEU A 681 -55.13 -14.81 15.85
N ALA A 682 -54.69 -15.25 17.03
CA ALA A 682 -55.35 -16.29 17.82
C ALA A 682 -56.14 -15.69 18.98
N SER A 683 -57.35 -16.21 19.19
CA SER A 683 -58.20 -16.05 20.37
C SER A 683 -58.42 -17.43 20.99
N PRO A 684 -57.58 -17.84 21.97
CA PRO A 684 -57.55 -19.24 22.40
C PRO A 684 -58.81 -19.75 23.07
N LYS A 685 -59.57 -18.87 23.73
CA LYS A 685 -60.80 -19.19 24.46
C LYS A 685 -61.89 -18.20 24.06
N PHE A 686 -62.51 -18.45 22.91
CA PHE A 686 -63.62 -17.68 22.35
C PHE A 686 -64.95 -18.29 22.79
N TYR A 687 -65.81 -17.48 23.43
CA TYR A 687 -67.14 -17.92 23.85
C TYR A 687 -68.14 -17.63 22.75
N PHE A 688 -68.75 -18.67 22.19
CA PHE A 688 -69.82 -18.55 21.20
C PHE A 688 -71.02 -19.37 21.68
N GLN A 689 -72.20 -18.75 21.82
CA GLN A 689 -73.43 -19.45 22.20
C GLN A 689 -73.33 -20.29 23.50
N GLN A 690 -72.58 -19.83 24.50
CA GLN A 690 -72.31 -20.52 25.78
C GLN A 690 -71.34 -21.71 25.72
N GLU A 691 -70.67 -21.94 24.58
CA GLU A 691 -69.60 -22.93 24.44
C GLU A 691 -68.24 -22.25 24.26
N GLU A 692 -67.22 -22.72 24.99
CA GLU A 692 -65.84 -22.21 24.90
C GLU A 692 -65.09 -22.97 23.79
N ARG A 693 -64.58 -22.28 22.77
CA ARG A 693 -63.76 -22.86 21.68
C ARG A 693 -62.69 -21.89 21.22
N GLY A 694 -61.60 -22.34 20.62
CA GLY A 694 -60.57 -21.46 20.07
C GLY A 694 -60.95 -20.89 18.71
N LEU A 695 -60.42 -19.71 18.38
CA LEU A 695 -60.65 -19.03 17.10
C LEU A 695 -59.35 -18.40 16.58
N ILE A 696 -59.02 -18.66 15.32
CA ILE A 696 -57.92 -18.00 14.60
C ILE A 696 -58.50 -17.30 13.36
N LYS A 697 -58.04 -16.07 13.12
CA LYS A 697 -58.38 -15.28 11.92
C LYS A 697 -57.10 -14.77 11.25
N VAL A 698 -57.11 -14.73 9.92
CA VAL A 698 -56.01 -14.25 9.09
C VAL A 698 -56.50 -13.07 8.25
N PHE A 699 -55.66 -12.06 8.05
CA PHE A 699 -56.01 -10.82 7.37
C PHE A 699 -54.92 -10.39 6.41
N ASP A 700 -55.29 -9.85 5.24
CA ASP A 700 -54.42 -9.17 4.30
C ASP A 700 -54.65 -7.65 4.35
N LEU A 701 -53.56 -6.90 4.16
CA LEU A 701 -53.62 -5.45 4.01
C LEU A 701 -54.06 -5.11 2.58
N GLY A 702 -55.31 -4.69 2.42
CA GLY A 702 -55.86 -4.26 1.14
C GLY A 702 -55.20 -2.97 0.60
N PRO A 703 -55.43 -2.63 -0.68
CA PRO A 703 -54.81 -1.48 -1.36
C PRO A 703 -55.18 -0.13 -0.72
N SER A 704 -56.30 -0.04 -0.01
CA SER A 704 -56.71 1.14 0.76
C SER A 704 -56.06 1.23 2.15
N LEU A 705 -55.02 0.43 2.41
CA LEU A 705 -54.41 0.25 3.74
C LEU A 705 -55.44 -0.16 4.79
N GLN A 706 -56.36 -1.06 4.44
CA GLN A 706 -57.32 -1.62 5.38
C GLN A 706 -57.14 -3.14 5.47
N TRP A 707 -57.06 -3.67 6.67
CA TRP A 707 -57.02 -5.11 6.94
C TRP A 707 -58.34 -5.78 6.55
N GLN A 708 -58.26 -6.83 5.74
CA GLN A 708 -59.40 -7.59 5.23
C GLN A 708 -59.18 -9.07 5.53
N GLN A 709 -60.20 -9.77 6.01
CA GLN A 709 -60.06 -11.18 6.38
C GLN A 709 -59.78 -12.05 5.14
N VAL A 710 -58.87 -13.01 5.30
CA VAL A 710 -58.46 -14.00 4.30
C VAL A 710 -58.88 -15.39 4.77
N GLY A 711 -59.61 -16.09 3.92
CA GLY A 711 -60.19 -17.37 4.28
C GLY A 711 -61.29 -17.26 5.34
N ARG A 712 -61.97 -18.39 5.58
CA ARG A 712 -62.95 -18.51 6.66
C ARG A 712 -62.27 -18.56 8.03
N ASP A 713 -63.08 -18.38 9.07
CA ASP A 713 -62.65 -18.51 10.46
C ASP A 713 -62.12 -19.93 10.74
N ILE A 714 -60.95 -20.02 11.37
CA ILE A 714 -60.41 -21.29 11.85
C ILE A 714 -60.93 -21.49 13.28
N GLY A 715 -61.98 -22.28 13.43
CA GLY A 715 -62.61 -22.59 14.72
C GLY A 715 -62.18 -23.94 15.27
N GLY A 716 -61.97 -24.01 16.59
CA GLY A 716 -61.75 -25.27 17.30
C GLY A 716 -63.06 -25.98 17.64
N ASP A 717 -62.94 -27.25 18.04
CA ASP A 717 -64.04 -27.99 18.64
C ASP A 717 -64.45 -27.40 20.01
N ILE A 718 -65.59 -27.85 20.54
CA ILE A 718 -66.06 -27.46 21.88
C ILE A 718 -64.98 -27.84 22.91
N HIS A 719 -64.57 -26.87 23.73
CA HIS A 719 -63.47 -26.91 24.70
C HIS A 719 -62.05 -27.04 24.12
N GLU A 720 -61.89 -27.03 22.79
CA GLU A 720 -60.58 -27.02 22.16
C GLU A 720 -60.03 -25.60 22.10
N SER A 721 -58.91 -25.33 22.78
CA SER A 721 -58.22 -24.04 22.67
C SER A 721 -57.31 -24.00 21.44
N LEU A 722 -57.35 -22.91 20.66
CA LEU A 722 -56.52 -22.75 19.46
C LEU A 722 -55.53 -21.60 19.61
N GLY A 723 -54.26 -21.86 19.32
CA GLY A 723 -53.20 -20.86 19.37
C GLY A 723 -52.89 -20.34 20.77
N TYR A 724 -53.17 -21.14 21.81
CA TYR A 724 -52.92 -20.78 23.21
C TYR A 724 -51.43 -20.58 23.51
N HIS A 725 -50.59 -21.51 23.05
CA HIS A 725 -49.14 -21.47 23.31
C HIS A 725 -48.35 -20.77 22.21
N TYR A 726 -48.78 -20.89 20.95
CA TYR A 726 -48.12 -20.29 19.78
C TYR A 726 -49.05 -20.26 18.56
N LEU A 727 -48.79 -19.30 17.68
CA LEU A 727 -49.35 -19.12 16.34
C LEU A 727 -48.24 -18.65 15.42
N HIS A 728 -48.09 -19.28 14.26
CA HIS A 728 -47.12 -18.89 13.24
C HIS A 728 -47.68 -18.99 11.83
N LEU A 729 -47.20 -18.11 10.95
CA LEU A 729 -47.37 -18.18 9.51
C LEU A 729 -46.07 -18.70 8.88
N ASN A 730 -46.17 -19.40 7.74
CA ASN A 730 -44.99 -19.50 6.89
C ASN A 730 -44.69 -18.10 6.33
N SER A 731 -43.49 -17.60 6.61
CA SER A 731 -43.21 -16.18 6.43
C SER A 731 -43.24 -15.72 4.96
N LEU A 732 -43.02 -16.61 3.99
CA LEU A 732 -42.92 -16.26 2.57
C LEU A 732 -44.21 -15.66 2.00
N ASP A 733 -45.36 -16.26 2.28
CA ASP A 733 -46.67 -15.85 1.73
C ASP A 733 -47.84 -16.03 2.71
N GLY A 734 -47.61 -16.64 3.88
CA GLY A 734 -48.64 -16.93 4.87
C GLY A 734 -49.77 -17.81 4.32
N SER A 735 -49.48 -18.67 3.34
CA SER A 735 -50.41 -19.70 2.84
C SER A 735 -50.66 -20.83 3.84
N ARG A 736 -49.80 -20.97 4.86
CA ARG A 736 -49.90 -21.98 5.93
C ARG A 736 -49.92 -21.33 7.30
N VAL A 737 -50.76 -21.88 8.17
CA VAL A 737 -50.88 -21.47 9.58
C VAL A 737 -50.52 -22.66 10.46
N PHE A 738 -49.60 -22.45 11.40
CA PHE A 738 -49.12 -23.40 12.38
C PHE A 738 -49.55 -22.94 13.77
N PHE A 739 -50.26 -23.77 14.52
CA PHE A 739 -50.77 -23.35 15.82
C PHE A 739 -50.89 -24.51 16.79
N SER A 740 -50.92 -24.15 18.06
CA SER A 740 -51.20 -25.09 19.15
C SER A 740 -52.69 -25.40 19.22
N SER A 741 -53.04 -26.68 19.36
CA SER A 741 -54.40 -27.14 19.62
C SER A 741 -54.44 -27.85 20.97
N GLY A 742 -55.29 -27.39 21.89
CA GLY A 742 -55.41 -27.90 23.26
C GLY A 742 -54.67 -27.05 24.31
N ILE A 743 -54.61 -27.59 25.53
CA ILE A 743 -53.96 -27.01 26.72
C ILE A 743 -52.91 -27.97 27.28
N ASP A 744 -52.17 -27.56 28.32
CA ASP A 744 -51.04 -28.31 28.89
C ASP A 744 -51.33 -29.81 29.11
N GLY A 745 -50.39 -30.67 28.69
CA GLY A 745 -50.47 -32.14 28.80
C GLY A 745 -50.92 -32.86 27.54
N ASP A 746 -51.82 -32.26 26.74
CA ASP A 746 -52.38 -32.86 25.50
C ASP A 746 -52.24 -31.95 24.26
N SER A 747 -51.49 -30.85 24.37
CA SER A 747 -51.29 -29.88 23.28
C SER A 747 -50.68 -30.54 22.03
N LYS A 748 -51.15 -30.11 20.85
CA LYS A 748 -50.70 -30.58 19.54
C LYS A 748 -50.30 -29.43 18.64
N LEU A 749 -49.35 -29.65 17.73
CA LEU A 749 -49.10 -28.79 16.58
C LEU A 749 -50.08 -29.18 15.46
N ARG A 750 -50.95 -28.25 15.09
CA ARG A 750 -51.84 -28.35 13.92
C ARG A 750 -51.34 -27.44 12.81
N VAL A 751 -51.42 -27.92 11.56
CA VAL A 751 -51.03 -27.16 10.37
C VAL A 751 -52.12 -27.15 9.33
N LEU A 752 -52.56 -25.95 8.94
CA LEU A 752 -53.55 -25.74 7.89
C LEU A 752 -52.93 -24.98 6.71
N GLU A 753 -53.41 -25.26 5.50
CA GLU A 753 -53.08 -24.53 4.27
C GLU A 753 -54.34 -23.88 3.69
N LEU A 754 -54.19 -22.65 3.21
CA LEU A 754 -55.28 -21.92 2.56
C LEU A 754 -55.51 -22.47 1.16
N ASN A 755 -56.72 -22.94 0.91
CA ASN A 755 -57.19 -23.14 -0.45
C ASN A 755 -57.74 -21.81 -0.97
N GLU A 756 -56.96 -21.11 -1.79
CA GLU A 756 -57.34 -19.80 -2.35
C GLU A 756 -58.63 -19.86 -3.19
N THR A 757 -58.94 -21.00 -3.80
CA THR A 757 -60.15 -21.15 -4.65
C THR A 757 -61.42 -21.23 -3.80
N THR A 758 -61.37 -21.91 -2.66
CA THR A 758 -62.53 -22.09 -1.78
C THR A 758 -62.55 -21.12 -0.60
N SER A 759 -61.45 -20.40 -0.36
CA SER A 759 -61.23 -19.61 0.85
C SER A 759 -61.37 -20.44 2.13
N GLU A 760 -61.03 -21.73 2.08
CA GLU A 760 -61.09 -22.64 3.22
C GLU A 760 -59.68 -22.96 3.71
N TRP A 761 -59.54 -23.14 5.02
CA TRP A 761 -58.30 -23.62 5.63
C TRP A 761 -58.38 -25.13 5.82
N GLY A 762 -57.57 -25.88 5.07
CA GLY A 762 -57.58 -27.34 5.05
C GLY A 762 -56.42 -27.94 5.84
N LEU A 763 -56.67 -29.06 6.54
CA LEU A 763 -55.63 -29.83 7.22
C LEU A 763 -54.71 -30.49 6.19
N ILE A 764 -53.39 -30.27 6.32
CA ILE A 764 -52.38 -30.80 5.38
C ILE A 764 -51.44 -31.84 6.01
N SER A 765 -51.56 -32.07 7.32
CA SER A 765 -50.77 -33.02 8.08
C SER A 765 -51.55 -33.49 9.30
N ASP A 766 -51.31 -34.71 9.75
CA ASP A 766 -51.78 -35.15 11.07
C ASP A 766 -51.23 -34.24 12.17
N ASP A 767 -52.03 -34.02 13.21
CA ASP A 767 -51.62 -33.26 14.40
C ASP A 767 -50.41 -33.95 15.07
N ILE A 768 -49.38 -33.17 15.40
CA ILE A 768 -48.18 -33.69 16.08
C ILE A 768 -48.29 -33.41 17.59
N LEU A 769 -48.25 -34.46 18.40
CA LEU A 769 -48.30 -34.32 19.87
C LEU A 769 -47.11 -33.51 20.40
N ASN A 770 -47.38 -32.47 21.18
CA ASN A 770 -46.40 -31.61 21.83
C ASN A 770 -46.85 -31.27 23.27
N PRO A 771 -46.63 -32.19 24.23
CA PRO A 771 -47.22 -32.11 25.58
C PRO A 771 -46.59 -31.01 26.46
N PHE A 772 -45.42 -30.48 26.09
CA PHE A 772 -44.74 -29.36 26.73
C PHE A 772 -44.51 -28.24 25.71
N PRO A 773 -45.58 -27.55 25.29
CA PRO A 773 -45.58 -26.72 24.10
C PRO A 773 -44.73 -25.45 24.24
N ARG A 774 -43.53 -25.48 23.65
CA ARG A 774 -42.75 -24.28 23.33
C ARG A 774 -43.08 -23.81 21.91
N PRO A 775 -42.92 -22.50 21.61
CA PRO A 775 -43.09 -21.99 20.25
C PRO A 775 -42.21 -22.77 19.26
N PRO A 776 -42.79 -23.36 18.19
CA PRO A 776 -42.01 -24.01 17.16
C PRO A 776 -41.22 -22.97 16.36
N THR A 777 -40.20 -23.42 15.63
CA THR A 777 -39.58 -22.60 14.59
C THR A 777 -39.84 -23.19 13.21
N ILE A 778 -40.16 -22.33 12.25
CA ILE A 778 -40.58 -22.68 10.89
C ILE A 778 -39.70 -21.93 9.90
N ASN A 779 -39.24 -22.60 8.84
CA ASN A 779 -38.52 -21.93 7.76
C ASN A 779 -39.48 -21.07 6.89
N SER A 780 -38.96 -20.13 6.11
CA SER A 780 -39.79 -19.15 5.38
C SER A 780 -40.86 -19.79 4.50
N ALA A 781 -40.51 -20.89 3.82
CA ALA A 781 -41.39 -21.60 2.91
C ALA A 781 -42.44 -22.46 3.63
N GLY A 782 -42.35 -22.63 4.96
CA GLY A 782 -43.25 -23.51 5.71
C GLY A 782 -43.08 -24.98 5.37
N THR A 783 -41.90 -25.37 4.87
CA THR A 783 -41.59 -26.76 4.45
C THR A 783 -40.84 -27.54 5.52
N ARG A 784 -40.33 -26.86 6.55
CA ARG A 784 -39.58 -27.46 7.66
C ARG A 784 -40.00 -26.81 8.98
N VAL A 785 -40.21 -27.65 9.99
CA VAL A 785 -40.64 -27.24 11.33
C VAL A 785 -39.78 -27.95 12.37
N ALA A 786 -39.34 -27.22 13.40
CA ALA A 786 -38.80 -27.82 14.61
C ALA A 786 -39.70 -27.51 15.79
N ILE A 787 -39.97 -28.52 16.60
CA ILE A 787 -40.66 -28.42 17.89
C ILE A 787 -39.70 -28.82 18.99
N SER A 788 -39.79 -28.19 20.15
CA SER A 788 -38.99 -28.55 21.31
C SER A 788 -39.85 -28.96 22.50
N SER A 789 -39.30 -29.84 23.32
CA SER A 789 -39.80 -30.17 24.64
C SER A 789 -38.62 -30.07 25.61
N ASN A 790 -38.56 -28.98 26.37
CA ASN A 790 -37.48 -28.75 27.33
C ASN A 790 -37.66 -29.65 28.55
N SER A 791 -36.56 -30.18 29.08
CA SER A 791 -36.56 -30.98 30.31
C SER A 791 -35.20 -30.91 30.98
N ILE A 792 -35.21 -30.87 32.31
CA ILE A 792 -34.03 -30.89 33.18
C ILE A 792 -33.79 -32.28 33.78
N SER A 793 -34.64 -33.27 33.45
CA SER A 793 -34.50 -34.63 33.99
C SER A 793 -33.37 -35.40 33.30
N ALA A 794 -32.47 -35.97 34.11
CA ALA A 794 -31.41 -36.87 33.62
C ALA A 794 -31.95 -38.10 32.86
N SER A 795 -33.13 -38.59 33.23
CA SER A 795 -33.78 -39.76 32.62
C SER A 795 -34.58 -39.42 31.35
N SER A 796 -34.89 -38.14 31.14
CA SER A 796 -35.62 -37.64 29.98
C SER A 796 -35.07 -36.26 29.61
N PRO A 797 -33.88 -36.19 28.97
CA PRO A 797 -33.29 -34.90 28.62
C PRO A 797 -34.19 -34.15 27.63
N GLY A 798 -34.10 -32.82 27.64
CA GLY A 798 -34.79 -31.99 26.65
C GLY A 798 -34.46 -32.44 25.22
N LYS A 799 -35.42 -32.28 24.30
CA LYS A 799 -35.25 -32.69 22.90
C LYS A 799 -35.85 -31.68 21.93
N VAL A 800 -35.30 -31.64 20.73
CA VAL A 800 -35.79 -30.87 19.59
C VAL A 800 -36.06 -31.83 18.45
N GLN A 801 -37.30 -31.90 17.97
CA GLN A 801 -37.72 -32.78 16.88
C GLN A 801 -37.93 -31.95 15.61
N ILE A 802 -37.30 -32.37 14.52
CA ILE A 802 -37.27 -31.65 13.24
C ILE A 802 -38.07 -32.45 12.23
N PHE A 803 -39.00 -31.78 11.55
CA PHE A 803 -39.92 -32.34 10.58
C PHE A 803 -39.78 -31.63 9.24
N ASP A 804 -39.87 -32.39 8.15
CA ASP A 804 -39.98 -31.85 6.78
C ASP A 804 -41.34 -32.21 6.20
N PHE A 805 -41.88 -31.35 5.34
CA PHE A 805 -43.04 -31.66 4.52
C PHE A 805 -42.68 -32.64 3.38
N ASN A 806 -43.57 -33.61 3.15
CA ASN A 806 -43.60 -34.43 1.95
C ASN A 806 -45.05 -34.54 1.41
N GLN A 807 -45.29 -35.42 0.43
CA GLN A 807 -46.62 -35.64 -0.17
C GLN A 807 -47.71 -36.10 0.83
N LYS A 808 -47.34 -36.55 2.03
CA LYS A 808 -48.24 -37.08 3.08
C LYS A 808 -48.33 -36.18 4.31
N GLY A 809 -47.75 -34.98 4.29
CA GLY A 809 -47.70 -34.05 5.43
C GLY A 809 -46.32 -33.96 6.08
N LEU A 810 -46.27 -33.63 7.37
CA LEU A 810 -45.01 -33.52 8.12
C LEU A 810 -44.47 -34.91 8.48
N ILE A 811 -43.19 -35.15 8.15
CA ILE A 811 -42.48 -36.36 8.55
C ILE A 811 -41.28 -36.04 9.44
N LEU A 812 -41.17 -36.78 10.54
CA LEU A 812 -40.03 -36.66 11.46
C LEU A 812 -38.75 -37.01 10.71
N ARG A 813 -37.80 -36.09 10.70
CA ARG A 813 -36.48 -36.25 10.10
C ARG A 813 -35.43 -36.64 11.13
N GLN A 814 -35.38 -35.89 12.21
CA GLN A 814 -34.34 -36.06 13.23
C GLN A 814 -34.86 -35.61 14.59
N THR A 815 -34.31 -36.22 15.63
CA THR A 815 -34.46 -35.73 17.00
C THR A 815 -33.08 -35.42 17.57
N LEU A 816 -32.90 -34.19 18.03
CA LEU A 816 -31.74 -33.74 18.78
C LEU A 816 -32.03 -33.86 20.27
N PHE A 817 -31.04 -34.25 21.07
CA PHE A 817 -31.16 -34.43 22.51
C PHE A 817 -30.16 -33.55 23.25
N GLY A 818 -30.58 -33.01 24.39
CA GLY A 818 -29.72 -32.31 25.35
C GLY A 818 -28.78 -33.26 26.09
N LYS A 819 -27.90 -32.69 26.92
CA LYS A 819 -26.97 -33.45 27.76
C LYS A 819 -27.73 -34.26 28.81
N ARG A 820 -27.30 -35.51 29.02
CA ARG A 820 -27.78 -36.37 30.12
C ARG A 820 -26.91 -36.12 31.35
N SER A 821 -27.28 -35.16 32.19
CA SER A 821 -26.61 -34.85 33.46
C SER A 821 -27.62 -34.86 34.63
N SER A 822 -27.14 -34.99 35.87
CA SER A 822 -27.99 -35.06 37.07
C SER A 822 -28.86 -33.81 37.28
N ASN A 823 -28.43 -32.67 36.73
CA ASN A 823 -29.13 -31.38 36.85
C ASN A 823 -29.86 -30.98 35.55
N GLY A 824 -29.65 -31.72 34.45
CA GLY A 824 -30.10 -31.36 33.11
C GLY A 824 -29.51 -30.04 32.59
N ASP A 825 -29.58 -29.80 31.28
CA ASP A 825 -29.15 -28.53 30.67
C ASP A 825 -30.34 -27.64 30.22
N GLY A 826 -31.58 -28.16 30.32
CA GLY A 826 -32.77 -27.43 29.87
C GLY A 826 -32.84 -27.27 28.34
N PHE A 827 -32.18 -28.14 27.58
CA PHE A 827 -32.12 -28.08 26.11
C PHE A 827 -33.49 -27.96 25.44
N GLY A 828 -33.58 -27.06 24.47
CA GLY A 828 -34.83 -26.80 23.72
C GLY A 828 -35.75 -25.79 24.40
N TYR A 829 -35.25 -24.96 25.30
CA TYR A 829 -36.04 -23.89 25.95
C TYR A 829 -36.49 -22.83 24.93
N SER A 830 -35.58 -22.45 24.03
CA SER A 830 -35.82 -21.54 22.91
C SER A 830 -35.18 -22.12 21.64
N ILE A 831 -35.81 -21.93 20.49
CA ILE A 831 -35.33 -22.44 19.19
C ILE A 831 -35.58 -21.43 18.09
N SER A 832 -34.68 -21.37 17.10
CA SER A 832 -34.83 -20.48 15.94
C SER A 832 -34.13 -21.00 14.69
N PHE A 833 -34.78 -20.94 13.54
CA PHE A 833 -34.23 -21.27 12.22
C PHE A 833 -33.76 -20.03 11.44
N SER A 834 -32.80 -20.23 10.55
CA SER A 834 -32.60 -19.34 9.39
C SER A 834 -33.75 -19.46 8.37
N SER A 835 -33.85 -18.52 7.43
CA SER A 835 -34.91 -18.50 6.41
C SER A 835 -35.02 -19.80 5.59
N THR A 836 -33.89 -20.44 5.32
CA THR A 836 -33.81 -21.71 4.57
C THR A 836 -34.15 -22.92 5.44
N GLY A 837 -34.02 -22.80 6.76
CA GLY A 837 -34.15 -23.90 7.71
C GLY A 837 -32.93 -24.82 7.75
N ASN A 838 -31.76 -24.35 7.30
CA ASN A 838 -30.50 -25.11 7.35
C ASN A 838 -29.67 -24.82 8.61
N LEU A 839 -29.87 -23.67 9.26
CA LEU A 839 -29.25 -23.35 10.55
C LEU A 839 -30.33 -23.32 11.62
N LEU A 840 -30.03 -23.91 12.79
CA LEU A 840 -30.91 -24.00 13.95
C LEU A 840 -30.15 -23.61 15.21
N ALA A 841 -30.57 -22.56 15.89
CA ALA A 841 -30.10 -22.22 17.23
C ALA A 841 -31.02 -22.85 18.26
N VAL A 842 -30.44 -23.40 19.32
CA VAL A 842 -31.15 -23.98 20.45
C VAL A 842 -30.61 -23.39 21.75
N GLY A 843 -31.43 -22.60 22.43
CA GLY A 843 -31.17 -22.14 23.79
C GLY A 843 -31.53 -23.21 24.81
N SER A 844 -30.72 -23.28 25.86
CA SER A 844 -30.85 -24.23 26.96
C SER A 844 -30.71 -23.44 28.27
N ILE A 845 -31.74 -23.48 29.09
CA ILE A 845 -31.71 -22.87 30.42
C ILE A 845 -32.46 -23.79 31.38
N ASN A 846 -31.84 -24.04 32.53
CA ASN A 846 -32.50 -24.75 33.60
C ASN A 846 -33.50 -23.80 34.28
N THR A 847 -34.79 -24.15 34.24
CA THR A 847 -35.89 -23.32 34.74
C THR A 847 -35.90 -23.17 36.25
N ASP A 848 -35.38 -24.16 36.98
CA ASP A 848 -35.32 -24.12 38.45
C ASP A 848 -34.37 -22.99 38.91
N CYS A 849 -33.46 -22.57 38.03
CA CYS A 849 -32.52 -21.49 38.26
C CYS A 849 -33.13 -20.08 38.24
N ILE A 850 -34.36 -19.94 37.73
CA ILE A 850 -35.02 -18.64 37.63
C ILE A 850 -35.54 -18.18 39.01
N GLU A 851 -35.76 -19.11 39.94
CA GLU A 851 -36.32 -18.83 41.27
C GLU A 851 -35.24 -18.67 42.37
N ASP A 852 -34.10 -19.38 42.27
CA ASP A 852 -32.95 -19.27 43.21
C ASP A 852 -31.61 -19.40 42.47
N TYR A 853 -30.94 -18.26 42.27
CA TYR A 853 -29.71 -18.14 41.47
C TYR A 853 -28.45 -18.65 42.20
N SER A 854 -28.52 -18.92 43.51
CA SER A 854 -27.36 -19.34 44.30
C SER A 854 -26.86 -20.75 43.97
N THR A 855 -27.63 -21.53 43.20
CA THR A 855 -27.35 -22.95 42.93
C THR A 855 -27.22 -23.30 41.44
N CYS A 856 -27.38 -22.34 40.52
CA CYS A 856 -27.98 -22.67 39.22
C CYS A 856 -27.58 -21.73 38.04
N VAL A 857 -26.30 -21.54 37.77
CA VAL A 857 -25.80 -20.60 36.73
C VAL A 857 -25.71 -21.24 35.32
N THR A 858 -26.62 -22.13 34.92
CA THR A 858 -26.48 -22.93 33.68
C THR A 858 -27.41 -22.46 32.55
N GLY A 859 -26.96 -21.48 31.78
CA GLY A 859 -27.55 -21.08 30.49
C GLY A 859 -26.57 -21.36 29.33
N SER A 860 -27.08 -21.78 28.18
CA SER A 860 -26.26 -22.02 26.97
C SER A 860 -27.05 -21.90 25.67
N VAL A 861 -26.35 -21.67 24.55
CA VAL A 861 -26.91 -21.67 23.19
C VAL A 861 -26.05 -22.56 22.30
N ARG A 862 -26.67 -23.53 21.64
CA ARG A 862 -26.01 -24.41 20.66
C ARG A 862 -26.52 -24.11 19.26
N LEU A 863 -25.61 -24.06 18.30
CA LEU A 863 -25.95 -23.95 16.88
C LEU A 863 -25.84 -25.32 16.20
N TYR A 864 -26.81 -25.65 15.36
CA TYR A 864 -26.84 -26.85 14.55
C TYR A 864 -26.97 -26.49 13.08
N ARG A 865 -26.28 -27.23 12.21
CA ARG A 865 -26.35 -27.05 10.76
C ARG A 865 -26.79 -28.34 10.07
N CYS A 866 -27.68 -28.18 9.10
CA CYS A 866 -28.22 -29.25 8.29
C CYS A 866 -27.25 -29.57 7.14
N GLU A 867 -26.47 -30.63 7.30
CA GLU A 867 -25.52 -31.11 6.30
C GLU A 867 -26.12 -32.26 5.47
N PRO A 868 -25.80 -32.35 4.17
CA PRO A 868 -26.05 -33.54 3.38
C PRO A 868 -25.07 -34.64 3.79
N THR A 869 -25.56 -35.75 4.34
CA THR A 869 -24.75 -36.95 4.60
C THR A 869 -24.72 -37.86 3.37
N ASN A 870 -23.81 -38.83 3.30
CA ASN A 870 -23.82 -39.90 2.29
C ASN A 870 -24.30 -41.24 2.92
N PRO A 871 -25.36 -41.91 2.43
CA PRO A 871 -26.28 -41.51 1.35
C PRO A 871 -27.06 -40.22 1.71
N PRO A 872 -27.61 -39.47 0.72
CA PRO A 872 -28.19 -38.13 0.87
C PRO A 872 -29.35 -38.11 1.87
N THR A 873 -29.00 -37.98 3.15
CA THR A 873 -29.92 -37.64 4.23
C THR A 873 -29.47 -36.31 4.80
N ARG A 874 -30.40 -35.38 4.94
CA ARG A 874 -30.09 -34.07 5.54
C ARG A 874 -30.14 -34.24 7.06
N GLN A 875 -28.99 -34.12 7.73
CA GLN A 875 -28.89 -34.25 9.19
C GLN A 875 -28.30 -32.99 9.82
N PHE A 876 -28.87 -32.58 10.94
CA PHE A 876 -28.35 -31.54 11.79
C PHE A 876 -27.21 -32.09 12.65
N SER A 877 -26.03 -31.50 12.51
CA SER A 877 -24.87 -31.69 13.37
C SER A 877 -24.61 -30.44 14.19
N ILE A 878 -24.03 -30.60 15.39
CA ILE A 878 -23.62 -29.45 16.21
C ILE A 878 -22.48 -28.71 15.51
N VAL A 879 -22.57 -27.39 15.45
CA VAL A 879 -21.47 -26.54 14.94
C VAL A 879 -20.43 -26.41 16.06
N PRO A 880 -19.16 -26.81 15.84
CA PRO A 880 -18.13 -26.71 16.88
C PRO A 880 -17.89 -25.25 17.31
N LEU A 881 -17.68 -25.04 18.61
CA LEU A 881 -17.25 -23.75 19.19
C LEU A 881 -15.74 -23.53 19.02
N MET A 882 -15.31 -22.27 18.97
CA MET A 882 -13.94 -21.86 18.64
C MET A 882 -13.04 -21.68 19.89
N LEU A 883 -12.36 -22.70 20.40
CA LEU A 883 -11.41 -22.49 21.52
C LEU A 883 -10.16 -21.71 21.06
N ILE A 884 -10.00 -20.44 21.48
CA ILE A 884 -8.77 -19.66 21.25
C ILE A 884 -8.16 -19.22 22.59
N ASN A 885 -6.91 -19.61 22.84
CA ASN A 885 -5.99 -19.05 23.84
C ASN A 885 -6.56 -18.77 25.25
N GLY A 886 -7.48 -19.61 25.76
CA GLY A 886 -8.04 -19.44 27.10
C GLY A 886 -9.14 -18.38 27.23
N PHE A 887 -9.53 -17.74 26.13
CA PHE A 887 -10.78 -17.00 26.05
C PHE A 887 -11.93 -17.97 25.78
N GLN A 888 -12.95 -17.86 26.63
CA GLN A 888 -14.08 -18.76 26.74
C GLN A 888 -15.19 -18.28 25.79
N ASN A 889 -15.80 -19.20 25.05
CA ASN A 889 -16.80 -18.88 24.01
C ASN A 889 -18.20 -18.84 24.61
N ILE A 890 -19.14 -18.28 23.89
CA ILE A 890 -20.54 -18.44 24.27
C ILE A 890 -20.95 -19.92 24.11
N ALA A 891 -20.95 -20.60 25.26
CA ALA A 891 -21.94 -21.59 25.66
C ALA A 891 -21.64 -23.10 25.50
N GLU A 892 -20.60 -23.59 26.18
CA GLU A 892 -20.79 -24.80 26.99
C GLU A 892 -20.41 -24.53 28.46
N GLU A 893 -21.08 -25.26 29.36
CA GLU A 893 -20.94 -25.53 30.80
C GLU A 893 -19.67 -25.06 31.57
N SER A 894 -18.54 -24.80 30.91
CA SER A 894 -17.31 -24.23 31.48
C SER A 894 -17.31 -22.71 31.60
N ASP A 895 -18.21 -22.02 30.89
CA ASP A 895 -18.13 -20.56 30.68
C ASP A 895 -19.18 -19.88 31.54
N ARG A 896 -18.99 -20.07 32.85
CA ARG A 896 -19.58 -19.20 33.86
C ARG A 896 -19.06 -17.81 33.55
N THR A 897 -19.92 -16.90 33.14
CA THR A 897 -19.56 -15.50 33.24
C THR A 897 -19.31 -15.25 34.72
N ASN A 898 -18.10 -14.80 35.07
CA ASN A 898 -17.75 -14.52 36.47
C ASN A 898 -18.63 -13.39 37.06
N ASP A 899 -19.48 -12.76 36.25
CA ASP A 899 -20.45 -11.72 36.57
C ASP A 899 -21.81 -12.24 37.13
N GLY A 900 -22.07 -13.56 37.07
CA GLY A 900 -23.32 -14.15 37.56
C GLY A 900 -24.52 -14.03 36.62
N SER A 901 -24.32 -13.82 35.32
CA SER A 901 -25.38 -13.79 34.30
C SER A 901 -25.71 -15.17 33.68
N THR A 902 -26.85 -15.28 32.99
CA THR A 902 -27.29 -16.49 32.26
C THR A 902 -27.83 -16.14 30.88
N ILE A 903 -27.77 -17.07 29.93
CA ILE A 903 -28.12 -16.86 28.52
C ILE A 903 -28.99 -17.99 27.95
N GLY A 904 -29.57 -17.77 26.76
CA GLY A 904 -30.36 -18.79 26.03
C GLY A 904 -31.86 -18.76 26.34
N MET A 905 -32.34 -17.69 26.97
CA MET A 905 -33.77 -17.49 27.30
C MET A 905 -34.63 -17.28 26.05
N ASP A 906 -34.15 -16.48 25.11
CA ASP A 906 -34.70 -16.32 23.76
C ASP A 906 -33.52 -16.30 22.78
N VAL A 907 -33.70 -16.97 21.64
CA VAL A 907 -32.70 -17.00 20.57
C VAL A 907 -33.40 -16.66 19.26
N ALA A 908 -32.80 -15.81 18.44
CA ALA A 908 -33.32 -15.51 17.10
C ALA A 908 -32.19 -15.46 16.09
N ILE A 909 -32.28 -16.31 15.05
CA ILE A 909 -31.39 -16.28 13.90
C ILE A 909 -31.98 -15.31 12.86
N SER A 910 -31.13 -14.45 12.31
CA SER A 910 -31.45 -13.63 11.13
C SER A 910 -31.82 -14.50 9.94
N GLY A 911 -32.70 -14.00 9.07
CA GLY A 911 -33.16 -14.78 7.93
C GLY A 911 -32.03 -15.26 7.02
N ASP A 912 -30.98 -14.46 6.78
CA ASP A 912 -29.81 -14.89 6.01
C ASP A 912 -28.87 -15.86 6.76
N GLY A 913 -29.02 -15.98 8.09
CA GLY A 913 -28.21 -16.84 8.95
C GLY A 913 -26.89 -16.23 9.40
N SER A 914 -26.62 -14.96 9.10
CA SER A 914 -25.35 -14.28 9.41
C SER A 914 -25.28 -13.72 10.83
N ARG A 915 -26.43 -13.52 11.47
CA ARG A 915 -26.59 -13.00 12.84
C ARG A 915 -27.41 -13.91 13.73
N LEU A 916 -27.04 -13.89 15.00
CA LEU A 916 -27.77 -14.50 16.10
C LEU A 916 -27.95 -13.47 17.21
N SER A 917 -29.20 -13.23 17.63
CA SER A 917 -29.48 -12.53 18.88
C SER A 917 -29.72 -13.53 20.00
N ILE A 918 -29.08 -13.32 21.14
CA ILE A 918 -29.23 -14.14 22.35
C ILE A 918 -29.70 -13.22 23.47
N SER A 919 -30.81 -13.57 24.12
CA SER A 919 -31.20 -12.90 25.35
C SER A 919 -30.71 -13.64 26.59
N GLY A 920 -30.47 -12.86 27.63
CA GLY A 920 -30.01 -13.34 28.92
C GLY A 920 -30.45 -12.42 30.05
N TYR A 921 -30.01 -12.78 31.26
CA TYR A 921 -30.33 -12.05 32.47
C TYR A 921 -29.11 -11.99 33.39
N ASP A 922 -28.80 -10.77 33.82
CA ASP A 922 -27.80 -10.48 34.83
C ASP A 922 -28.48 -10.45 36.21
N PHE A 923 -28.17 -11.44 37.04
CA PHE A 923 -28.75 -11.55 38.39
C PHE A 923 -28.15 -10.55 39.38
N THR A 924 -26.92 -10.08 39.15
CA THR A 924 -26.24 -9.11 40.00
C THR A 924 -26.89 -7.73 39.85
N ASN A 925 -27.07 -7.29 38.61
CA ASN A 925 -27.65 -5.97 38.29
C ASN A 925 -29.17 -6.00 38.12
N LYS A 926 -29.80 -7.19 38.11
CA LYS A 926 -31.24 -7.39 37.86
C LYS A 926 -31.69 -6.82 36.52
N GLN A 927 -30.90 -7.07 35.49
CA GLN A 927 -31.11 -6.54 34.14
C GLN A 927 -31.29 -7.69 33.14
N SER A 928 -32.29 -7.58 32.26
CA SER A 928 -32.34 -8.43 31.07
C SER A 928 -31.52 -7.79 29.96
N PHE A 929 -30.81 -8.58 29.17
CA PHE A 929 -30.02 -8.07 28.05
C PHE A 929 -30.29 -8.86 26.76
N ILE A 930 -29.99 -8.23 25.63
CA ILE A 930 -29.89 -8.90 24.33
C ILE A 930 -28.50 -8.61 23.78
N LYS A 931 -27.75 -9.67 23.48
CA LYS A 931 -26.48 -9.59 22.76
C LYS A 931 -26.69 -10.07 21.34
N VAL A 932 -26.02 -9.43 20.39
CA VAL A 932 -26.10 -9.78 18.97
C VAL A 932 -24.72 -10.17 18.50
N TYR A 933 -24.68 -11.23 17.70
CA TYR A 933 -23.43 -11.86 17.32
C TYR A 933 -23.37 -12.17 15.83
N TRP A 934 -22.17 -12.05 15.26
CA TRP A 934 -21.82 -12.66 13.99
C TRP A 934 -21.79 -14.18 14.18
N VAL A 935 -22.67 -14.89 13.48
CA VAL A 935 -22.70 -16.37 13.53
C VAL A 935 -21.35 -16.92 13.10
N ASP A 936 -20.72 -16.27 12.11
CA ASP A 936 -19.45 -16.72 11.54
C ASP A 936 -18.23 -16.51 12.45
N GLU A 937 -18.32 -15.62 13.43
CA GLU A 937 -17.22 -15.36 14.37
C GLU A 937 -17.32 -16.25 15.63
N ILE A 938 -18.53 -16.59 16.07
CA ILE A 938 -18.75 -17.39 17.30
C ILE A 938 -18.77 -18.88 17.05
N PHE A 939 -19.51 -19.31 16.03
CA PHE A 939 -19.77 -20.71 15.78
C PHE A 939 -19.00 -21.13 14.56
N ASN A 940 -17.68 -21.33 14.71
CA ASN A 940 -16.73 -21.71 13.67
C ASN A 940 -17.39 -22.27 12.39
N PRO A 941 -17.75 -21.42 11.41
CA PRO A 941 -17.87 -21.85 10.04
C PRO A 941 -16.55 -21.57 9.32
N LYS A 942 -15.49 -21.16 10.03
CA LYS A 942 -14.10 -21.21 9.55
C LYS A 942 -13.57 -22.65 9.37
N CYS A 943 -14.42 -23.67 9.47
CA CYS A 943 -14.20 -24.98 8.84
C CYS A 943 -15.28 -25.37 7.82
N LEU A 944 -16.27 -24.52 7.56
CA LEU A 944 -17.32 -24.81 6.60
C LEU A 944 -17.25 -23.93 5.35
N TYR A 945 -16.76 -22.69 5.45
CA TYR A 945 -16.43 -21.82 4.33
C TYR A 945 -14.93 -21.53 4.19
N CYS A 946 -14.10 -22.00 5.13
CA CYS A 946 -12.67 -21.95 4.90
C CYS A 946 -12.27 -23.14 4.03
N PRO A 947 -11.45 -22.89 3.00
CA PRO A 947 -10.76 -24.00 2.37
C PRO A 947 -9.85 -24.70 3.39
N VAL A 948 -9.68 -26.01 3.23
CA VAL A 948 -8.67 -26.84 3.89
C VAL A 948 -7.26 -26.28 3.63
N SER A 949 -7.08 -25.58 2.51
CA SER A 949 -5.87 -24.81 2.23
C SER A 949 -6.19 -23.57 1.40
N GLU A 950 -5.72 -22.42 1.86
CA GLU A 950 -5.76 -21.15 1.13
C GLU A 950 -4.34 -20.62 0.96
N VAL A 951 -4.05 -20.15 -0.24
CA VAL A 951 -2.81 -19.44 -0.54
C VAL A 951 -3.16 -18.19 -1.32
N ASP A 952 -2.74 -17.04 -0.79
CA ASP A 952 -2.82 -15.76 -1.48
C ASP A 952 -1.40 -15.24 -1.73
N PHE A 953 -1.00 -15.22 -3.00
CA PHE A 953 0.30 -14.73 -3.45
C PHE A 953 0.38 -13.20 -3.51
N SER A 954 -0.74 -12.49 -3.37
CA SER A 954 -0.81 -11.02 -3.40
C SER A 954 -0.35 -10.34 -2.12
N VAL A 955 -0.19 -11.09 -1.03
CA VAL A 955 0.32 -10.61 0.26
C VAL A 955 1.79 -10.99 0.47
N LEU A 956 2.49 -10.23 1.31
CA LEU A 956 3.95 -10.34 1.53
C LEU A 956 4.36 -11.61 2.26
N GLU A 957 3.50 -12.07 3.17
CA GLU A 957 3.52 -13.41 3.75
C GLU A 957 2.22 -14.11 3.35
N PRO A 958 2.22 -15.00 2.32
CA PRO A 958 1.07 -15.83 1.95
C PRO A 958 0.62 -16.71 3.12
N GLY A 959 -0.12 -16.13 4.08
CA GLY A 959 -0.68 -16.74 5.29
C GLY A 959 0.29 -17.54 6.16
N LYS A 960 0.52 -17.10 7.41
CA LYS A 960 1.18 -17.90 8.48
C LYS A 960 0.55 -19.30 8.74
N ARG A 961 -0.56 -19.66 8.10
CA ARG A 961 -1.29 -20.94 8.29
C ARG A 961 -0.86 -22.09 7.36
N PHE A 962 -0.31 -21.85 6.16
CA PHE A 962 0.05 -22.95 5.24
C PHE A 962 1.38 -22.70 4.52
N LYS A 963 2.31 -23.65 4.66
CA LYS A 963 3.64 -23.58 4.02
C LYS A 963 3.49 -23.88 2.53
N VAL A 964 3.96 -23.00 1.65
CA VAL A 964 3.95 -23.22 0.19
C VAL A 964 5.39 -23.41 -0.30
N GLU A 965 5.62 -24.41 -1.13
CA GLU A 965 6.96 -24.68 -1.69
C GLU A 965 6.99 -24.30 -3.18
N LEU A 966 7.78 -23.28 -3.53
CA LEU A 966 8.00 -22.89 -4.93
C LEU A 966 9.03 -23.82 -5.59
N LEU A 967 8.69 -24.37 -6.76
CA LEU A 967 9.50 -25.36 -7.47
C LEU A 967 9.72 -24.94 -8.92
N GLY A 968 10.81 -25.43 -9.52
CA GLY A 968 11.13 -25.21 -10.94
C GLY A 968 11.30 -23.74 -11.33
N ASN A 969 11.89 -22.93 -10.45
CA ASN A 969 12.11 -21.48 -10.62
C ASN A 969 10.81 -20.66 -10.73
N ALA A 970 9.70 -21.15 -10.17
CA ALA A 970 8.53 -20.33 -9.98
C ALA A 970 8.84 -19.21 -8.99
N THR A 971 8.36 -18.00 -9.28
CA THR A 971 8.58 -16.81 -8.45
C THR A 971 7.27 -16.05 -8.29
N VAL A 972 7.09 -15.46 -7.12
CA VAL A 972 6.07 -14.43 -6.91
C VAL A 972 6.68 -13.11 -7.37
N LYS A 973 6.06 -12.45 -8.35
CA LYS A 973 6.56 -11.20 -8.94
C LYS A 973 5.66 -10.04 -8.55
N GLU A 974 6.27 -8.88 -8.29
CA GLU A 974 5.58 -7.62 -8.02
C GLU A 974 4.98 -7.02 -9.30
N ASN A 975 4.02 -6.12 -9.15
CA ASN A 975 3.27 -5.43 -10.21
C ASN A 975 2.52 -6.39 -11.15
N ALA A 976 1.70 -7.27 -10.58
CA ALA A 976 0.82 -8.12 -11.39
C ALA A 976 -0.24 -7.26 -12.12
N PRO A 977 -0.79 -7.74 -13.25
CA PRO A 977 -1.77 -6.98 -14.04
C PRO A 977 -3.00 -6.55 -13.23
N GLY A 978 -3.67 -5.47 -13.66
CA GLY A 978 -4.94 -5.05 -13.07
C GLY A 978 -4.87 -4.52 -11.63
N GLY A 979 -3.73 -3.94 -11.21
CA GLY A 979 -3.60 -3.30 -9.89
C GLY A 979 -3.38 -4.27 -8.73
N VAL A 980 -3.11 -5.55 -9.01
CA VAL A 980 -2.74 -6.54 -8.00
C VAL A 980 -1.26 -6.36 -7.62
N PRO A 981 -0.90 -6.15 -6.33
CA PRO A 981 0.47 -5.80 -5.93
C PRO A 981 1.52 -6.84 -6.36
N ARG A 982 1.19 -8.13 -6.24
CA ARG A 982 2.06 -9.27 -6.59
C ARG A 982 1.24 -10.52 -6.86
N ALA A 983 1.81 -11.47 -7.60
CA ALA A 983 1.16 -12.76 -7.86
C ALA A 983 2.20 -13.82 -8.28
N LEU A 984 1.83 -15.10 -8.18
CA LEU A 984 2.67 -16.21 -8.66
C LEU A 984 2.74 -16.17 -10.20
N ARG A 985 3.94 -16.08 -10.76
CA ARG A 985 4.17 -16.06 -12.21
C ARG A 985 4.53 -17.44 -12.74
N ILE A 986 3.77 -17.92 -13.73
CA ILE A 986 4.06 -19.16 -14.47
C ILE A 986 4.19 -18.81 -15.95
N GLU A 987 5.39 -18.99 -16.52
CA GLU A 987 5.72 -18.59 -17.89
C GLU A 987 6.60 -19.60 -18.63
N SER A 988 7.07 -20.64 -17.94
CA SER A 988 7.98 -21.64 -18.51
C SER A 988 7.82 -23.00 -17.88
N ASN A 989 8.38 -24.01 -18.56
CA ASN A 989 8.34 -25.39 -18.11
C ASN A 989 8.98 -25.59 -16.73
N GLY A 990 8.28 -26.34 -15.88
CA GLY A 990 8.72 -26.76 -14.56
C GLY A 990 8.24 -25.86 -13.42
N GLN A 991 7.80 -24.63 -13.74
CA GLN A 991 7.33 -23.67 -12.75
C GLN A 991 6.01 -24.12 -12.12
N ARG A 992 6.02 -24.24 -10.80
CA ARG A 992 4.85 -24.60 -9.98
C ARG A 992 5.06 -24.19 -8.52
N ALA A 993 3.97 -24.06 -7.78
CA ALA A 993 3.97 -24.09 -6.33
C ALA A 993 3.36 -25.41 -5.85
N LYS A 994 3.80 -25.90 -4.69
CA LYS A 994 3.32 -27.12 -4.04
C LYS A 994 2.67 -26.77 -2.70
N LEU A 995 1.50 -27.36 -2.45
CA LEU A 995 0.82 -27.36 -1.15
C LEU A 995 1.13 -28.70 -0.44
N PRO A 996 2.13 -28.74 0.46
CA PRO A 996 2.57 -29.96 1.11
C PRO A 996 1.51 -30.49 2.10
N GLY A 997 1.18 -31.77 1.98
CA GLY A 997 0.26 -32.46 2.89
C GLY A 997 -1.23 -32.27 2.58
N ILE A 998 -1.56 -31.66 1.43
CA ILE A 998 -2.96 -31.51 0.98
C ILE A 998 -3.26 -32.58 -0.08
N ASP A 999 -3.87 -33.69 0.36
CA ASP A 999 -4.29 -34.79 -0.51
C ASP A 999 -5.76 -34.63 -0.92
N ILE A 1000 -5.99 -34.26 -2.18
CA ILE A 1000 -7.34 -34.11 -2.77
C ILE A 1000 -7.84 -35.38 -3.46
N SER A 1001 -7.21 -36.53 -3.26
CA SER A 1001 -7.66 -37.81 -3.81
C SER A 1001 -9.06 -38.19 -3.31
N PRO A 1002 -9.85 -38.98 -4.08
CA PRO A 1002 -11.15 -39.48 -3.61
C PRO A 1002 -11.09 -40.32 -2.33
N SER A 1003 -9.94 -40.91 -2.02
CA SER A 1003 -9.71 -41.64 -0.77
C SER A 1003 -9.56 -40.74 0.46
N SER A 1004 -9.15 -39.48 0.26
CA SER A 1004 -8.97 -38.48 1.33
C SER A 1004 -10.15 -37.51 1.38
N MET A 1005 -10.58 -37.01 0.22
CA MET A 1005 -11.70 -36.10 0.04
C MET A 1005 -12.66 -36.71 -0.99
N GLU A 1006 -13.75 -37.34 -0.55
CA GLU A 1006 -14.72 -37.98 -1.47
C GLU A 1006 -15.25 -36.96 -2.49
N ASP A 1007 -15.66 -35.78 -2.01
CA ASP A 1007 -15.98 -34.61 -2.82
C ASP A 1007 -14.96 -33.50 -2.52
N CYS A 1008 -14.66 -32.62 -3.48
CA CYS A 1008 -13.78 -31.48 -3.21
C CYS A 1008 -14.08 -30.31 -4.14
N THR A 1009 -13.66 -29.10 -3.77
CA THR A 1009 -13.76 -27.91 -4.62
C THR A 1009 -12.43 -27.21 -4.72
N LEU A 1010 -12.02 -26.84 -5.93
CA LEU A 1010 -10.86 -26.00 -6.19
C LEU A 1010 -11.34 -24.65 -6.72
N ILE A 1011 -10.83 -23.56 -6.15
CA ILE A 1011 -11.02 -22.19 -6.64
C ILE A 1011 -9.65 -21.63 -6.98
N ILE A 1012 -9.55 -20.93 -8.10
CA ILE A 1012 -8.35 -20.21 -8.51
C ILE A 1012 -8.70 -18.84 -9.10
N THR A 1013 -7.97 -17.82 -8.67
CA THR A 1013 -7.98 -16.48 -9.26
C THR A 1013 -6.76 -16.32 -10.16
N ILE A 1014 -6.99 -16.19 -11.47
CA ILE A 1014 -5.94 -16.29 -12.49
C ILE A 1014 -6.07 -15.22 -13.56
N TYR A 1015 -4.94 -14.64 -13.99
CA TYR A 1015 -4.83 -13.76 -15.15
C TYR A 1015 -4.05 -14.48 -16.24
N LEU A 1016 -4.66 -14.70 -17.40
CA LEU A 1016 -3.99 -15.32 -18.55
C LEU A 1016 -3.33 -14.24 -19.41
N GLU A 1017 -2.01 -14.30 -19.56
CA GLU A 1017 -1.25 -13.40 -20.44
C GLU A 1017 -1.48 -13.74 -21.90
N SER A 1018 -1.36 -15.03 -22.23
CA SER A 1018 -1.55 -15.52 -23.57
C SER A 1018 -2.14 -16.93 -23.58
N ILE A 1019 -2.89 -17.22 -24.64
CA ILE A 1019 -3.36 -18.56 -24.95
C ILE A 1019 -2.73 -18.95 -26.29
N PRO A 1020 -2.00 -20.08 -26.37
CA PRO A 1020 -1.32 -20.48 -27.59
C PRO A 1020 -2.33 -20.74 -28.72
N HIS A 1021 -1.98 -20.36 -29.95
CA HIS A 1021 -2.82 -20.67 -31.12
C HIS A 1021 -2.93 -22.18 -31.38
N ASN A 1022 -1.89 -22.95 -31.04
CA ASN A 1022 -1.90 -24.42 -31.10
C ASN A 1022 -2.02 -25.01 -29.69
N LEU A 1023 -3.22 -25.45 -29.32
CA LEU A 1023 -3.54 -26.01 -28.00
C LEU A 1023 -2.96 -27.42 -27.76
N GLU A 1024 -2.34 -28.05 -28.77
CA GLU A 1024 -1.61 -29.32 -28.61
C GLU A 1024 -0.17 -29.12 -28.12
N GLU A 1025 0.41 -27.94 -28.38
CA GLU A 1025 1.81 -27.63 -28.04
C GLU A 1025 1.98 -27.21 -26.57
N LEU A 1026 0.97 -26.56 -26.00
CA LEU A 1026 0.97 -26.10 -24.62
C LEU A 1026 -0.44 -26.20 -24.02
N LYS A 1027 -0.56 -26.99 -22.95
CA LYS A 1027 -1.83 -27.30 -22.28
C LYS A 1027 -1.91 -26.57 -20.96
N GLY A 1028 -2.92 -25.73 -20.81
CA GLY A 1028 -3.10 -24.82 -19.69
C GLY A 1028 -3.64 -25.46 -18.43
N TRP A 1029 -2.91 -26.40 -17.83
CA TRP A 1029 -3.24 -26.97 -16.53
C TRP A 1029 -2.73 -26.04 -15.43
N VAL A 1030 -3.58 -25.67 -14.48
CA VAL A 1030 -3.30 -24.54 -13.58
C VAL A 1030 -3.38 -24.86 -12.09
N VAL A 1031 -4.14 -25.87 -11.69
CA VAL A 1031 -4.11 -26.39 -10.32
C VAL A 1031 -4.68 -27.80 -10.27
N GLY A 1032 -4.09 -28.70 -9.48
CA GLY A 1032 -4.61 -30.06 -9.29
C GLY A 1032 -3.59 -31.06 -8.74
N ASN A 1033 -3.97 -32.35 -8.76
CA ASN A 1033 -3.12 -33.47 -8.32
C ASN A 1033 -2.86 -34.51 -9.43
N GLU A 1034 -2.75 -34.05 -10.68
CA GLU A 1034 -2.57 -34.90 -11.85
C GLU A 1034 -1.26 -35.71 -11.86
N ASN A 1035 -1.37 -37.04 -12.07
CA ASN A 1035 -0.21 -37.96 -12.10
C ASN A 1035 -0.15 -38.95 -13.29
N GLY A 1036 -1.12 -38.95 -14.20
CA GLY A 1036 -1.29 -39.99 -15.23
C GLY A 1036 -2.74 -40.25 -15.65
N GLY A 1037 -3.72 -39.83 -14.85
CA GLY A 1037 -5.10 -40.33 -14.87
C GLY A 1037 -6.20 -39.33 -15.24
N TYR A 1038 -5.89 -38.07 -15.56
CA TYR A 1038 -6.89 -36.97 -15.57
C TYR A 1038 -7.49 -36.75 -14.19
N ASP A 1039 -6.66 -36.82 -13.15
CA ASP A 1039 -7.06 -36.58 -11.76
C ASP A 1039 -7.42 -35.10 -11.53
N ARG A 1040 -7.94 -34.82 -10.34
CA ARG A 1040 -8.68 -33.58 -10.06
C ARG A 1040 -7.84 -32.35 -10.35
N SER A 1041 -8.21 -31.63 -11.40
CA SER A 1041 -7.47 -30.49 -11.91
C SER A 1041 -8.37 -29.46 -12.59
N ILE A 1042 -7.99 -28.18 -12.54
CA ILE A 1042 -8.55 -27.09 -13.35
C ILE A 1042 -7.68 -26.89 -14.59
N ILE A 1043 -8.32 -26.77 -15.75
CA ILE A 1043 -7.67 -26.71 -17.06
C ILE A 1043 -8.26 -25.54 -17.84
N MET A 1044 -7.43 -24.54 -18.15
CA MET A 1044 -7.83 -23.31 -18.84
C MET A 1044 -7.81 -23.45 -20.36
N HIS A 1045 -6.96 -24.33 -20.92
CA HIS A 1045 -6.98 -24.64 -22.33
C HIS A 1045 -6.30 -25.99 -22.64
N ASP A 1046 -7.01 -26.94 -23.25
CA ASP A 1046 -6.45 -28.20 -23.74
C ASP A 1046 -7.22 -28.66 -24.99
N ALA A 1047 -6.51 -28.91 -26.09
CA ALA A 1047 -7.12 -29.40 -27.34
C ALA A 1047 -7.94 -30.68 -27.14
N THR A 1048 -7.52 -31.53 -26.19
CA THR A 1048 -8.15 -32.83 -25.93
C THR A 1048 -9.46 -32.74 -25.13
N LEU A 1049 -9.77 -31.56 -24.57
CA LEU A 1049 -10.99 -31.25 -23.82
C LEU A 1049 -11.83 -30.17 -24.51
N THR A 1050 -11.51 -29.85 -25.76
CA THR A 1050 -12.13 -28.79 -26.57
C THR A 1050 -12.11 -27.39 -25.95
N GLY A 1051 -11.05 -27.09 -25.18
CA GLY A 1051 -10.81 -25.79 -24.55
C GLY A 1051 -10.66 -25.90 -23.04
N MET A 1052 -11.50 -25.19 -22.29
CA MET A 1052 -11.53 -25.25 -20.81
C MET A 1052 -12.14 -26.56 -20.29
N GLY A 1053 -11.68 -27.03 -19.14
CA GLY A 1053 -12.24 -28.24 -18.53
C GLY A 1053 -11.74 -28.51 -17.12
N ILE A 1054 -12.16 -29.68 -16.61
CA ILE A 1054 -11.76 -30.21 -15.32
C ILE A 1054 -11.34 -31.68 -15.47
N GLY A 1055 -10.31 -32.10 -14.72
CA GLY A 1055 -9.83 -33.49 -14.71
C GLY A 1055 -10.78 -34.41 -13.91
N LEU A 1056 -11.43 -35.36 -14.58
CA LEU A 1056 -12.48 -36.22 -14.01
C LEU A 1056 -12.18 -37.73 -14.04
N GLY A 1057 -10.92 -38.11 -14.23
CA GLY A 1057 -10.46 -39.50 -14.39
C GLY A 1057 -10.50 -40.01 -15.83
N TYR A 1058 -10.98 -39.18 -16.75
CA TYR A 1058 -11.05 -39.44 -18.19
C TYR A 1058 -11.22 -38.13 -18.95
N LYS A 1059 -11.08 -38.19 -20.28
CA LYS A 1059 -11.28 -37.03 -21.16
C LYS A 1059 -12.77 -36.71 -21.32
N THR A 1060 -13.16 -35.50 -20.97
CA THR A 1060 -14.52 -34.98 -21.20
C THR A 1060 -14.51 -33.46 -21.30
N SER A 1061 -15.40 -32.90 -22.12
CA SER A 1061 -15.66 -31.46 -22.16
C SER A 1061 -16.79 -31.11 -21.20
N VAL A 1062 -16.75 -29.91 -20.62
CA VAL A 1062 -17.84 -29.36 -19.78
C VAL A 1062 -18.60 -28.23 -20.49
N TRP A 1063 -18.07 -27.73 -21.62
CA TRP A 1063 -18.60 -26.57 -22.35
C TRP A 1063 -19.17 -26.91 -23.74
N GLU A 1064 -19.09 -28.16 -24.17
CA GLU A 1064 -19.81 -28.63 -25.36
C GLU A 1064 -21.31 -28.75 -25.07
N ASP A 1065 -22.16 -28.39 -26.03
CA ASP A 1065 -23.60 -28.67 -25.94
C ASP A 1065 -23.90 -29.95 -26.72
N TYR A 1066 -24.43 -30.98 -26.05
CA TYR A 1066 -24.73 -32.27 -26.69
C TYR A 1066 -25.81 -32.14 -27.79
N GLU A 1067 -26.61 -31.07 -27.77
CA GLU A 1067 -27.67 -30.83 -28.76
C GLU A 1067 -27.17 -30.23 -30.08
N PHE A 1068 -25.96 -29.65 -30.12
CA PHE A 1068 -25.39 -29.06 -31.34
C PHE A 1068 -23.93 -29.52 -31.54
N ARG A 1069 -23.71 -30.46 -32.46
CA ARG A 1069 -22.38 -30.92 -32.92
C ARG A 1069 -21.58 -29.83 -33.67
N SER A 1070 -21.37 -28.67 -33.08
CA SER A 1070 -20.36 -27.72 -33.53
C SER A 1070 -19.09 -27.96 -32.72
N ASN A 1071 -18.01 -28.39 -33.37
CA ASN A 1071 -16.64 -28.44 -32.82
C ASN A 1071 -16.14 -27.02 -32.49
N LYS A 1072 -16.81 -26.30 -31.58
CA LYS A 1072 -16.46 -24.94 -31.20
C LYS A 1072 -15.66 -25.01 -29.91
N THR A 1073 -14.35 -24.83 -30.03
CA THR A 1073 -13.45 -24.71 -28.89
C THR A 1073 -13.86 -23.49 -28.05
N VAL A 1074 -14.13 -23.69 -26.76
CA VAL A 1074 -14.49 -22.61 -25.83
C VAL A 1074 -13.25 -22.26 -25.00
N LEU A 1075 -12.72 -21.07 -25.22
CA LEU A 1075 -11.52 -20.56 -24.55
C LEU A 1075 -11.87 -19.41 -23.59
N PRO A 1076 -11.12 -19.25 -22.49
CA PRO A 1076 -11.24 -18.11 -21.61
C PRO A 1076 -10.71 -16.84 -22.32
N THR A 1077 -11.12 -15.67 -21.85
CA THR A 1077 -10.59 -14.39 -22.33
C THR A 1077 -9.23 -14.13 -21.69
N ALA A 1078 -8.18 -13.95 -22.49
CA ALA A 1078 -6.88 -13.50 -22.02
C ALA A 1078 -6.86 -11.98 -21.80
N GLY A 1079 -5.97 -11.48 -20.94
CA GLY A 1079 -5.84 -10.06 -20.64
C GLY A 1079 -6.79 -9.53 -19.54
N GLN A 1080 -7.41 -10.42 -18.76
CA GLN A 1080 -8.22 -10.06 -17.59
C GLN A 1080 -8.07 -11.11 -16.47
N TRP A 1081 -8.38 -10.70 -15.24
CA TRP A 1081 -8.50 -11.63 -14.12
C TRP A 1081 -9.77 -12.46 -14.27
N LEU A 1082 -9.65 -13.76 -13.99
CA LEU A 1082 -10.70 -14.75 -14.08
C LEU A 1082 -10.84 -15.48 -12.75
N HIS A 1083 -12.07 -15.80 -12.39
CA HIS A 1083 -12.42 -16.63 -11.24
C HIS A 1083 -12.92 -17.99 -11.71
N ALA A 1084 -12.08 -19.02 -11.60
CA ALA A 1084 -12.40 -20.37 -12.05
C ALA A 1084 -12.64 -21.31 -10.85
N VAL A 1085 -13.73 -22.07 -10.90
CA VAL A 1085 -14.13 -22.98 -9.82
C VAL A 1085 -14.45 -24.37 -10.38
N ALA A 1086 -13.81 -25.39 -9.85
CA ALA A 1086 -14.13 -26.79 -10.14
C ALA A 1086 -14.68 -27.50 -8.91
N VAL A 1087 -15.92 -27.97 -9.01
CA VAL A 1087 -16.62 -28.71 -7.96
C VAL A 1087 -16.64 -30.18 -8.35
N PHE A 1088 -15.81 -31.00 -7.71
CA PHE A 1088 -15.69 -32.43 -7.94
C PHE A 1088 -16.65 -33.19 -7.03
N ARG A 1089 -17.46 -34.07 -7.64
CA ARG A 1089 -18.30 -35.02 -6.93
C ARG A 1089 -17.99 -36.44 -7.39
N GLN A 1090 -17.33 -37.24 -6.57
CA GLN A 1090 -16.92 -38.58 -7.00
C GLN A 1090 -18.17 -39.43 -7.27
N GLU A 1091 -18.16 -40.16 -8.39
CA GLU A 1091 -19.30 -40.93 -8.87
C GLU A 1091 -20.61 -40.12 -9.10
N SER A 1092 -20.54 -38.78 -9.15
CA SER A 1092 -21.69 -37.89 -9.36
C SER A 1092 -21.34 -36.68 -10.24
N GLY A 1093 -22.34 -35.85 -10.56
CA GLY A 1093 -22.19 -34.71 -11.46
C GLY A 1093 -21.27 -33.62 -10.88
N SER A 1094 -20.15 -33.37 -11.55
CA SER A 1094 -19.15 -32.36 -11.21
C SER A 1094 -19.35 -31.10 -12.04
N ASN A 1095 -19.22 -29.93 -11.44
CA ASN A 1095 -19.49 -28.65 -12.09
C ASN A 1095 -18.21 -27.86 -12.31
N PHE A 1096 -18.20 -27.03 -13.35
CA PHE A 1096 -17.18 -26.01 -13.56
C PHE A 1096 -17.84 -24.64 -13.69
N TYR A 1097 -17.22 -23.60 -13.14
CA TYR A 1097 -17.68 -22.23 -13.21
C TYR A 1097 -16.53 -21.33 -13.66
N LEU A 1098 -16.84 -20.35 -14.50
CA LEU A 1098 -15.93 -19.28 -14.88
C LEU A 1098 -16.67 -17.95 -14.70
N ASP A 1099 -16.10 -17.05 -13.89
CA ASP A 1099 -16.65 -15.73 -13.60
C ASP A 1099 -18.13 -15.80 -13.16
N GLY A 1100 -18.43 -16.75 -12.27
CA GLY A 1100 -19.80 -17.03 -11.79
C GLY A 1100 -20.70 -17.75 -12.82
N GLY A 1101 -20.33 -17.81 -14.09
CA GLY A 1101 -21.04 -18.57 -15.12
C GLY A 1101 -20.82 -20.07 -14.99
N LYS A 1102 -21.89 -20.83 -14.75
CA LYS A 1102 -21.86 -22.30 -14.65
C LYS A 1102 -21.80 -22.96 -16.02
N ALA A 1103 -20.91 -23.93 -16.19
CA ALA A 1103 -20.81 -24.74 -17.41
C ALA A 1103 -22.09 -25.57 -17.65
N PRO A 1104 -22.50 -25.76 -18.91
CA PRO A 1104 -23.77 -26.41 -19.25
C PRO A 1104 -23.80 -27.91 -18.94
N ILE A 1105 -22.64 -28.59 -18.98
CA ILE A 1105 -22.54 -30.03 -18.69
C ILE A 1105 -21.92 -30.24 -17.31
N ALA A 1106 -22.53 -31.15 -16.55
CA ALA A 1106 -22.01 -31.64 -15.27
C ALA A 1106 -21.66 -33.14 -15.34
N PRO A 1107 -20.49 -33.53 -15.89
CA PRO A 1107 -20.13 -34.94 -16.10
C PRO A 1107 -19.77 -35.63 -14.77
N LYS A 1108 -19.90 -36.96 -14.78
CA LYS A 1108 -19.62 -37.80 -13.61
C LYS A 1108 -18.12 -37.91 -13.35
N ALA A 1109 -17.63 -37.62 -12.14
CA ALA A 1109 -16.22 -37.83 -11.80
C ALA A 1109 -15.90 -39.31 -11.53
N MET A 1110 -14.77 -39.79 -12.05
CA MET A 1110 -14.19 -41.12 -11.81
C MET A 1110 -12.69 -41.00 -11.54
N ASN A 1111 -12.29 -40.02 -10.71
CA ASN A 1111 -10.89 -39.72 -10.45
C ASN A 1111 -10.17 -40.88 -9.74
N GLY A 1112 -8.88 -41.04 -10.02
CA GLY A 1112 -7.98 -41.91 -9.27
C GLY A 1112 -7.33 -41.17 -8.10
N PRO A 1113 -6.30 -41.78 -7.47
CA PRO A 1113 -5.66 -41.19 -6.31
C PRO A 1113 -4.79 -39.96 -6.63
N GLY A 1114 -4.34 -39.77 -7.87
CA GLY A 1114 -3.45 -38.64 -8.22
C GLY A 1114 -2.14 -38.59 -7.43
N THR A 1115 -1.52 -37.41 -7.36
CA THR A 1115 -0.42 -37.12 -6.45
C THR A 1115 -0.94 -36.85 -5.03
N PRO A 1116 -0.14 -37.13 -3.97
CA PRO A 1116 -0.56 -36.90 -2.58
C PRO A 1116 -0.58 -35.42 -2.18
N ASP A 1117 -0.10 -34.53 -3.05
CA ASP A 1117 -0.05 -33.09 -2.84
C ASP A 1117 -0.73 -32.35 -4.00
N VAL A 1118 -1.25 -31.16 -3.74
CA VAL A 1118 -1.76 -30.24 -4.76
C VAL A 1118 -0.63 -29.38 -5.34
N TYR A 1119 -0.62 -29.24 -6.66
CA TYR A 1119 0.28 -28.37 -7.40
C TYR A 1119 -0.49 -27.22 -8.04
N ILE A 1120 0.07 -26.00 -7.92
CA ILE A 1120 -0.43 -24.76 -8.56
C ILE A 1120 0.55 -24.40 -9.68
N GLY A 1121 0.08 -24.29 -10.91
CA GLY A 1121 0.91 -24.28 -12.11
C GLY A 1121 1.13 -25.68 -12.67
N GLN A 1122 2.35 -25.97 -13.16
CA GLN A 1122 2.60 -27.21 -13.92
C GLN A 1122 2.48 -28.49 -13.06
N PRO A 1123 1.75 -29.54 -13.51
CA PRO A 1123 1.73 -30.85 -12.85
C PRO A 1123 3.10 -31.56 -12.80
N MET A 1124 3.35 -32.35 -11.75
CA MET A 1124 4.70 -32.85 -11.37
C MET A 1124 5.48 -33.52 -12.52
N ASN A 1125 4.82 -34.42 -13.26
CA ASN A 1125 5.46 -35.35 -14.20
C ASN A 1125 5.27 -34.99 -15.69
N TYR A 1126 4.84 -33.77 -15.99
CA TYR A 1126 4.47 -33.39 -17.34
C TYR A 1126 5.28 -32.19 -17.82
N THR A 1127 5.68 -32.20 -19.09
CA THR A 1127 6.25 -31.04 -19.79
C THR A 1127 5.15 -30.41 -20.66
N ASN A 1128 5.21 -29.10 -20.85
CA ASN A 1128 4.25 -28.29 -21.61
C ASN A 1128 2.80 -28.38 -21.08
N HIS A 1129 2.62 -28.63 -19.78
CA HIS A 1129 1.30 -28.63 -19.12
C HIS A 1129 1.22 -27.45 -18.14
N TYR A 1130 1.32 -26.22 -18.64
CA TYR A 1130 1.16 -24.99 -17.88
C TYR A 1130 0.48 -23.92 -18.75
N SER A 1131 -0.05 -22.87 -18.10
CA SER A 1131 -0.55 -21.66 -18.76
C SER A 1131 0.43 -20.50 -18.57
N ASP A 1132 0.59 -19.67 -19.59
CA ASP A 1132 1.27 -18.38 -19.44
C ASP A 1132 0.36 -17.42 -18.65
N CYS A 1133 0.60 -17.32 -17.34
CA CYS A 1133 -0.36 -16.68 -16.43
C CYS A 1133 0.25 -16.09 -15.15
N TRP A 1134 -0.58 -15.32 -14.46
CA TRP A 1134 -0.40 -14.88 -13.09
C TRP A 1134 -1.49 -15.48 -12.21
N ILE A 1135 -1.14 -15.97 -11.03
CA ILE A 1135 -2.09 -16.59 -10.09
C ILE A 1135 -2.07 -15.77 -8.80
N LYS A 1136 -3.20 -15.14 -8.47
CA LYS A 1136 -3.37 -14.33 -7.25
C LYS A 1136 -3.56 -15.25 -6.05
N ASP A 1137 -4.59 -16.09 -6.08
CA ASP A 1137 -4.93 -16.97 -4.96
C ASP A 1137 -5.52 -18.32 -5.41
N VAL A 1138 -5.39 -19.31 -4.54
CA VAL A 1138 -5.95 -20.66 -4.68
C VAL A 1138 -6.58 -21.10 -3.37
N LYS A 1139 -7.78 -21.68 -3.45
CA LYS A 1139 -8.52 -22.23 -2.31
C LYS A 1139 -8.93 -23.68 -2.58
N VAL A 1140 -8.71 -24.58 -1.62
CA VAL A 1140 -9.03 -26.02 -1.69
C VAL A 1140 -10.03 -26.40 -0.60
N PHE A 1141 -11.18 -26.94 -0.97
CA PHE A 1141 -12.21 -27.42 -0.03
C PHE A 1141 -12.32 -28.93 -0.09
N ASP A 1142 -12.49 -29.61 1.05
CA ASP A 1142 -12.77 -31.05 1.20
C ASP A 1142 -14.25 -31.40 0.98
N ARG A 1143 -15.01 -30.51 0.35
CA ARG A 1143 -16.42 -30.70 0.03
C ARG A 1143 -16.78 -30.06 -1.31
N ALA A 1144 -17.91 -30.48 -1.87
CA ALA A 1144 -18.51 -29.85 -3.03
C ALA A 1144 -19.30 -28.58 -2.63
N LEU A 1145 -18.89 -27.41 -3.12
CA LEU A 1145 -19.63 -26.16 -2.91
C LEU A 1145 -20.98 -26.15 -3.65
N LEU A 1146 -21.97 -25.46 -3.07
CA LEU A 1146 -23.27 -25.17 -3.67
C LEU A 1146 -23.17 -23.99 -4.65
N ASP A 1147 -24.16 -23.88 -5.56
CA ASP A 1147 -24.19 -22.81 -6.56
C ASP A 1147 -24.18 -21.41 -5.91
N ASP A 1148 -24.93 -21.20 -4.83
CA ASP A 1148 -24.98 -19.90 -4.14
C ASP A 1148 -23.68 -19.58 -3.40
N GLU A 1149 -22.97 -20.59 -2.91
CA GLU A 1149 -21.64 -20.43 -2.29
C GLU A 1149 -20.61 -19.98 -3.34
N VAL A 1150 -20.61 -20.62 -4.52
CA VAL A 1150 -19.75 -20.22 -5.65
C VAL A 1150 -20.03 -18.78 -6.10
N GLN A 1151 -21.31 -18.37 -6.13
CA GLN A 1151 -21.68 -16.98 -6.45
C GLN A 1151 -21.17 -15.98 -5.41
N ARG A 1152 -21.13 -16.34 -4.12
CA ARG A 1152 -20.57 -15.46 -3.08
C ARG A 1152 -19.06 -15.26 -3.26
N PHE A 1153 -18.32 -16.33 -3.53
CA PHE A 1153 -16.88 -16.21 -3.83
C PHE A 1153 -16.62 -15.39 -5.08
N TYR A 1154 -17.46 -15.54 -6.12
CA TYR A 1154 -17.37 -14.70 -7.31
C TYR A 1154 -17.69 -13.22 -7.02
N ALA A 1155 -18.69 -12.94 -6.17
CA ALA A 1155 -18.99 -11.56 -5.77
C ALA A 1155 -17.82 -10.92 -5.01
N ALA A 1156 -17.22 -11.66 -4.07
CA ALA A 1156 -16.01 -11.21 -3.36
C ALA A 1156 -14.85 -10.92 -4.32
N PHE A 1157 -14.57 -11.85 -5.26
CA PHE A 1157 -13.57 -11.65 -6.32
C PHE A 1157 -13.81 -10.36 -7.13
N ARG A 1158 -15.06 -10.07 -7.50
CA ARG A 1158 -15.41 -8.86 -8.26
C ARG A 1158 -15.21 -7.59 -7.44
N ASP A 1159 -15.43 -7.66 -6.13
CA ASP A 1159 -15.33 -6.50 -5.24
C ASP A 1159 -13.88 -6.26 -4.75
N GLU A 1160 -13.02 -7.27 -4.79
CA GLU A 1160 -11.60 -7.21 -4.39
C GLU A 1160 -10.62 -6.75 -5.49
N LEU A 1161 -11.03 -6.83 -6.77
CA LEU A 1161 -10.18 -6.41 -7.89
C LEU A 1161 -10.59 -5.00 -8.39
N PRO A 1162 -9.63 -4.11 -8.70
CA PRO A 1162 -9.89 -2.73 -9.12
C PRO A 1162 -10.75 -2.55 -10.38
#